data_AF-A0A2W7JSS3-F1
#
_entry.id   AF-A0A2W7JSS3-F1
#
_cell.length_a   1.000
_cell.length_b   1.000
_cell.length_c   1.000
_cell.angle_alpha   90.00
_cell.angle_beta   90.00
_cell.angle_gamma   90.00
#
_symmetry.space_group_name_H-M   'P 1'
#
loop_
_entity.id
_entity.type
_entity.pdbx_description
1 polymer ?
#
loop_
_entity_poly.entity_id
_entity_poly.type
_entity_poly.pdbx_seq_one_letter_code
_entity_poly.pdbx_strand_id
1 'polypeptide(L)'
;MSQPRARIASQLGLALAVILAIVISGSTVFALRSLDAANLATREEHLASEARLLADQLSTFHGTLRESTQRLSGLFEKRFSAGLSVHPDEPVTVAGVQTPGLHLGGEVLNNNFKEVDEFKQMTAGVATLFVRSGEDFIRVSTSLSKQDGTRAIGTLLDHAHPAYARLMAGQSYVGRALLFERSYMTQYTPVRDSGGKVIAVLFVGFDYTDAQNAQFENLKRFRIGQTGSLALLDEQNKWLVPIAGVQALDVAAPAIVGLAKTPGKGDFWSDKSQDFYSIAVPFEGGPWSVVASMPKAEIRAVTWSVGIRLAIGSLLAMLLAVGSAVWLLRSKLAPLGDLVRQAEALGAGDLSVRLNVSSNDEIGQLARAFNQMSQALSTMVEHIRRASEEVNSRAQALSGLSGGAYEGMEQQSGEITSMAGAVEEFSATSLNIADNMGNTQRLAQENAQQTQIGRTSMDEASSSLEQIAGALNSTATVINTLGQRSQEIGGIVGVITAIAEQTNLLALNAAIEAARAGEQGRGFAVVADEVRNLASRTRQATDEISGMIQSIQQETGNAISTMEQGNVLMQEGLSRNANVASALARIDEQSRSAGQQFAAITTATQEQSSTATLLSSNLQSIALANSEQREVVSNLAVTAKELEKLAADLRHEVDRFR
;
A
#
# COMPACT_ATOMS: atom_id res chain seq x y z
N MET A 1 39.90 7.92 3.50
CA MET A 1 39.68 7.89 4.97
C MET A 1 39.02 6.57 5.35
N SER A 2 39.80 5.68 5.93
CA SER A 2 39.45 4.30 6.23
C SER A 2 38.75 4.16 7.60
N GLN A 3 37.58 3.51 7.57
CA GLN A 3 36.89 2.78 8.65
C GLN A 3 36.06 3.52 9.72
N PRO A 4 34.74 3.60 9.50
CA PRO A 4 33.73 3.39 10.54
C PRO A 4 33.16 1.95 10.56
N ARG A 5 33.43 1.14 9.51
CA ARG A 5 32.79 -0.18 9.26
C ARG A 5 33.15 -1.28 10.27
N ALA A 6 34.20 -1.12 11.07
CA ALA A 6 34.54 -2.07 12.12
C ALA A 6 33.60 -1.97 13.34
N ARG A 7 32.83 -0.89 13.52
CA ARG A 7 32.13 -0.62 14.78
C ARG A 7 30.94 -1.54 15.07
N ILE A 8 30.04 -1.82 14.14
CA ILE A 8 28.81 -2.59 14.48
C ILE A 8 29.11 -4.08 14.74
N ALA A 9 29.89 -4.73 13.87
CA ALA A 9 30.27 -6.13 14.07
C ALA A 9 31.18 -6.33 15.30
N SER A 10 32.07 -5.37 15.59
CA SER A 10 32.87 -5.41 16.82
C SER A 10 32.06 -5.05 18.06
N GLN A 11 31.09 -4.12 17.98
CA GLN A 11 30.20 -3.76 19.08
C GLN A 11 29.24 -4.91 19.45
N LEU A 12 28.65 -5.57 18.46
CA LEU A 12 27.83 -6.78 18.68
C LEU A 12 28.68 -7.95 19.20
N GLY A 13 29.87 -8.16 18.63
CA GLY A 13 30.80 -9.19 19.11
C GLY A 13 31.27 -8.94 20.55
N LEU A 14 31.53 -7.68 20.91
CA LEU A 14 31.98 -7.29 22.25
C LEU A 14 30.82 -7.30 23.26
N ALA A 15 29.61 -6.90 22.85
CA ALA A 15 28.41 -7.04 23.67
C ALA A 15 28.07 -8.51 23.96
N LEU A 16 28.15 -9.38 22.94
CA LEU A 16 27.93 -10.82 23.11
C LEU A 16 29.00 -11.46 23.99
N ALA A 17 30.27 -11.05 23.85
CA ALA A 17 31.36 -11.52 24.70
C ALA A 17 31.18 -11.12 26.17
N VAL A 18 30.71 -9.90 26.44
CA VAL A 18 30.41 -9.43 27.80
C VAL A 18 29.25 -10.22 28.40
N ILE A 19 28.17 -10.46 27.63
CA ILE A 19 27.03 -11.27 28.10
C ILE A 19 27.46 -12.71 28.40
N LEU A 20 28.23 -13.34 27.51
CA LEU A 20 28.77 -14.69 27.72
C LEU A 20 29.68 -14.77 28.95
N ALA A 21 30.54 -13.77 29.17
CA ALA A 21 31.41 -13.72 30.34
C ALA A 21 30.62 -13.62 31.65
N ILE A 22 29.54 -12.82 31.68
CA ILE A 22 28.65 -12.69 32.85
C ILE A 22 27.92 -14.01 33.12
N VAL A 23 27.33 -14.63 32.08
CA VAL A 23 26.56 -15.87 32.22
C VAL A 23 27.45 -17.03 32.66
N ILE A 24 28.62 -17.20 32.04
CA ILE A 24 29.55 -18.29 32.37
C ILE A 24 30.10 -18.11 33.79
N SER A 25 30.52 -16.90 34.17
CA SER A 25 31.04 -16.64 35.53
C SER A 25 29.96 -16.83 36.60
N GLY A 26 28.73 -16.35 36.34
CA GLY A 26 27.59 -16.55 37.24
C GLY A 26 27.22 -18.03 37.41
N SER A 27 27.21 -18.80 36.32
CA SER A 27 26.93 -20.23 36.35
C SER A 27 27.99 -21.02 37.12
N THR A 28 29.27 -20.66 37.01
CA THR A 28 30.36 -21.35 37.73
C THR A 28 30.30 -21.10 39.23
N VAL A 29 30.02 -19.86 39.65
CA VAL A 29 29.83 -19.53 41.08
C VAL A 29 28.61 -20.24 41.67
N PHE A 30 27.50 -20.30 40.91
CA PHE A 30 26.30 -21.03 41.31
C PHE A 30 26.59 -22.54 41.47
N ALA A 31 27.26 -23.15 40.50
CA ALA A 31 27.60 -24.58 40.54
C ALA A 31 28.51 -24.93 41.74
N LEU A 32 29.49 -24.07 42.06
CA LEU A 32 30.36 -24.26 43.22
C LEU A 32 29.60 -24.20 44.55
N ARG A 33 28.72 -23.20 44.73
CA ARG A 33 27.89 -23.10 45.93
C ARG A 33 26.91 -24.27 46.06
N SER A 34 26.31 -24.68 44.94
CA SER A 34 25.42 -25.84 44.91
C SER A 34 26.15 -27.14 45.28
N LEU A 35 27.39 -27.30 44.81
CA LEU A 35 28.21 -28.49 45.10
C LEU A 35 28.62 -28.55 46.57
N ASP A 36 29.01 -27.42 47.17
CA ASP A 36 29.33 -27.34 48.60
C ASP A 36 28.14 -27.71 49.48
N ALA A 37 26.96 -27.15 49.18
CA ALA A 37 25.74 -27.44 49.92
C ALA A 37 25.31 -28.91 49.79
N ALA A 38 25.36 -29.46 48.57
CA ALA A 38 25.00 -30.86 48.32
C ALA A 38 25.97 -31.85 49.00
N ASN A 39 27.28 -31.54 48.99
CA ASN A 39 28.30 -32.39 49.59
C ASN A 39 28.16 -32.42 51.13
N LEU A 40 27.90 -31.27 51.78
CA LEU A 40 27.64 -31.23 53.22
C LEU A 40 26.39 -32.03 53.60
N ALA A 41 25.28 -31.84 52.88
CA ALA A 41 24.04 -32.58 53.13
C ALA A 41 24.21 -34.10 52.99
N THR A 42 24.94 -34.54 51.96
CA THR A 42 25.24 -35.97 51.73
C THR A 42 26.09 -36.55 52.88
N ARG A 43 27.06 -35.78 53.38
CA ARG A 43 27.92 -36.21 54.51
C ARG A 43 27.17 -36.24 55.84
N GLU A 44 26.28 -35.30 56.07
CA GLU A 44 25.40 -35.29 57.24
C GLU A 44 24.51 -36.54 57.27
N GLU A 45 23.85 -36.86 56.15
CA GLU A 45 23.01 -38.06 56.05
C GLU A 45 23.81 -39.35 56.28
N HIS A 46 25.01 -39.44 55.69
CA HIS A 46 25.88 -40.60 55.86
C HIS A 46 26.35 -40.77 57.32
N LEU A 47 26.81 -39.70 57.97
CA LEU A 47 27.23 -39.72 59.38
C LEU A 47 26.05 -40.08 60.31
N ALA A 48 24.86 -39.56 60.03
CA ALA A 48 23.66 -39.86 60.81
C ALA A 48 23.26 -41.33 60.66
N SER A 49 23.34 -41.87 59.45
CA SER A 49 23.08 -43.28 59.16
C SER A 49 24.05 -44.20 59.91
N GLU A 50 25.36 -43.92 59.86
CA GLU A 50 26.37 -44.72 60.56
C GLU A 50 26.19 -44.68 62.09
N ALA A 51 25.91 -43.50 62.65
CA ALA A 51 25.63 -43.37 64.08
C ALA A 51 24.38 -44.16 64.52
N ARG A 52 23.29 -44.10 63.72
CA ARG A 52 22.07 -44.87 63.98
C ARG A 52 22.29 -46.37 63.86
N LEU A 53 22.98 -46.81 62.81
CA LEU A 53 23.26 -48.23 62.58
C LEU A 53 24.06 -48.83 63.75
N LEU A 54 25.04 -48.10 64.27
CA LEU A 54 25.77 -48.53 65.45
C LEU A 54 24.89 -48.54 66.71
N ALA A 55 24.04 -47.53 66.91
CA ALA A 55 23.11 -47.49 68.04
C ALA A 55 22.15 -48.72 68.00
N ASP A 56 21.64 -49.08 66.83
CA ASP A 56 20.78 -50.25 66.62
C ASP A 56 21.53 -51.58 66.83
N GLN A 57 22.78 -51.68 66.40
CA GLN A 57 23.63 -52.86 66.65
C GLN A 57 23.88 -53.06 68.16
N LEU A 58 24.17 -51.98 68.89
CA LEU A 58 24.30 -52.03 70.35
C LEU A 58 22.99 -52.43 71.02
N SER A 59 21.84 -51.99 70.47
CA SER A 59 20.50 -52.32 71.00
C SER A 59 20.19 -53.80 70.82
N THR A 60 20.48 -54.31 69.64
CA THR A 60 20.33 -55.73 69.30
C THR A 60 21.22 -56.61 70.17
N PHE A 61 22.48 -56.21 70.42
CA PHE A 61 23.40 -56.93 71.29
C PHE A 61 22.85 -57.01 72.73
N HIS A 62 22.42 -55.88 73.31
CA HIS A 62 21.82 -55.87 74.64
C HIS A 62 20.49 -56.63 74.72
N GLY A 63 19.64 -56.55 73.68
CA GLY A 63 18.40 -57.31 73.58
C GLY A 63 18.65 -58.82 73.59
N THR A 64 19.64 -59.28 72.81
CA THR A 64 20.05 -60.69 72.74
C THR A 64 20.56 -61.19 74.09
N LEU A 65 21.34 -60.37 74.81
CA LEU A 65 21.78 -60.68 76.17
C LEU A 65 20.59 -60.83 77.12
N ARG A 66 19.62 -59.91 77.06
CA ARG A 66 18.40 -59.93 77.89
C ARG A 66 17.59 -61.20 77.66
N GLU A 67 17.31 -61.55 76.42
CA GLU A 67 16.57 -62.77 76.06
C GLU A 67 17.33 -64.04 76.45
N SER A 68 18.65 -64.06 76.29
CA SER A 68 19.48 -65.21 76.66
C SER A 68 19.46 -65.42 78.17
N THR A 69 19.62 -64.37 78.97
CA THR A 69 19.47 -64.44 80.44
C THR A 69 18.07 -64.92 80.83
N GLN A 70 17.02 -64.47 80.14
CA GLN A 70 15.65 -64.91 80.40
C GLN A 70 15.42 -66.41 80.14
N ARG A 71 15.92 -66.91 79.01
CA ARG A 71 15.87 -68.35 78.70
C ARG A 71 16.63 -69.18 79.74
N LEU A 72 17.80 -68.72 80.15
CA LEU A 72 18.59 -69.36 81.20
C LEU A 72 17.88 -69.34 82.55
N SER A 73 17.23 -68.22 82.92
CA SER A 73 16.40 -68.15 84.14
C SER A 73 15.26 -69.14 84.11
N GLY A 74 14.52 -69.25 83.00
CA GLY A 74 13.44 -70.23 82.86
C GLY A 74 13.91 -71.68 82.99
N LEU A 75 15.11 -72.01 82.52
CA LEU A 75 15.72 -73.33 82.72
C LEU A 75 16.08 -73.58 84.19
N PHE A 76 16.60 -72.57 84.88
CA PHE A 76 16.91 -72.67 86.31
C PHE A 76 15.64 -72.83 87.15
N GLU A 77 14.61 -72.04 86.86
CA GLU A 77 13.30 -72.09 87.53
C GLU A 77 12.65 -73.47 87.44
N LYS A 78 12.73 -74.14 86.28
CA LYS A 78 12.18 -75.49 86.09
C LYS A 78 12.75 -76.54 87.05
N ARG A 79 13.99 -76.38 87.52
CA ARG A 79 14.62 -77.30 88.49
C ARG A 79 13.92 -77.29 89.85
N PHE A 80 13.20 -76.21 90.15
CA PHE A 80 12.44 -76.03 91.39
C PHE A 80 10.93 -76.18 91.19
N SER A 81 10.50 -76.83 90.10
CA SER A 81 9.08 -77.03 89.76
C SER A 81 8.30 -77.86 90.79
N ALA A 82 8.97 -78.69 91.58
CA ALA A 82 8.37 -79.41 92.71
C ALA A 82 7.91 -78.47 93.84
N GLY A 83 8.28 -77.18 93.78
CA GLY A 83 7.94 -76.15 94.76
C GLY A 83 8.99 -76.03 95.85
N LEU A 84 9.32 -74.78 96.20
CA LEU A 84 10.17 -74.48 97.34
C LEU A 84 9.30 -74.17 98.56
N SER A 85 9.69 -74.68 99.72
CA SER A 85 9.11 -74.32 101.01
C SER A 85 10.17 -73.66 101.90
N VAL A 86 9.73 -72.74 102.75
CA VAL A 86 10.58 -72.16 103.79
C VAL A 86 10.07 -72.63 105.14
N HIS A 87 11.00 -73.11 105.98
CA HIS A 87 10.75 -73.58 107.34
C HIS A 87 11.45 -72.63 108.32
N PRO A 88 10.73 -71.62 108.87
CA PRO A 88 11.32 -70.65 109.79
C PRO A 88 11.79 -71.27 111.11
N ASP A 89 11.15 -72.37 111.53
CA ASP A 89 11.43 -73.06 112.79
C ASP A 89 12.68 -73.96 112.72
N GLU A 90 13.25 -74.13 111.51
CA GLU A 90 14.47 -74.90 111.24
C GLU A 90 15.57 -73.99 110.64
N PRO A 91 16.15 -73.07 111.43
CA PRO A 91 17.15 -72.14 110.90
C PRO A 91 18.49 -72.84 110.59
N VAL A 92 19.10 -72.45 109.48
CA VAL A 92 20.41 -72.91 109.00
C VAL A 92 21.38 -71.74 108.92
N THR A 93 22.57 -71.92 109.52
CA THR A 93 23.65 -70.94 109.44
C THR A 93 24.31 -70.99 108.06
N VAL A 94 24.24 -69.89 107.31
CA VAL A 94 24.91 -69.70 106.02
C VAL A 94 25.95 -68.60 106.17
N ALA A 95 27.23 -68.97 106.04
CA ALA A 95 28.37 -68.04 106.17
C ALA A 95 28.31 -67.16 107.44
N GLY A 96 27.88 -67.75 108.57
CA GLY A 96 27.78 -67.08 109.87
C GLY A 96 26.44 -66.37 110.12
N VAL A 97 25.54 -66.27 109.13
CA VAL A 97 24.22 -65.65 109.28
C VAL A 97 23.15 -66.73 109.43
N GLN A 98 22.31 -66.62 110.46
CA GLN A 98 21.16 -67.51 110.64
C GLN A 98 20.07 -67.19 109.61
N THR A 99 19.68 -68.19 108.83
CA THR A 99 18.69 -68.06 107.76
C THR A 99 17.60 -69.11 107.92
N PRO A 100 16.35 -68.83 107.52
CA PRO A 100 15.32 -69.88 107.44
C PRO A 100 15.78 -71.02 106.53
N GLY A 101 15.44 -72.26 106.90
CA GLY A 101 15.67 -73.41 106.03
C GLY A 101 14.84 -73.29 104.76
N LEU A 102 15.47 -73.27 103.59
CA LEU A 102 14.84 -73.35 102.28
C LEU A 102 14.91 -74.80 101.80
N HIS A 103 13.76 -75.41 101.55
CA HIS A 103 13.66 -76.83 101.20
C HIS A 103 13.10 -77.03 99.80
N LEU A 104 13.57 -78.09 99.14
CA LEU A 104 12.99 -78.66 97.93
C LEU A 104 12.58 -80.10 98.26
N GLY A 105 11.29 -80.32 98.49
CA GLY A 105 10.80 -81.59 99.04
C GLY A 105 11.38 -81.84 100.44
N GLY A 106 12.23 -82.87 100.58
CA GLY A 106 12.90 -83.21 101.84
C GLY A 106 14.33 -82.66 102.01
N GLU A 107 14.92 -82.03 100.98
CA GLU A 107 16.32 -81.57 101.02
C GLU A 107 16.44 -80.09 101.37
N VAL A 108 17.37 -79.76 102.27
CA VAL A 108 17.76 -78.38 102.59
C VAL A 108 18.69 -77.83 101.52
N LEU A 109 18.36 -76.66 100.97
CA LEU A 109 19.13 -75.98 99.92
C LEU A 109 20.19 -75.00 100.47
N ASN A 110 20.08 -74.59 101.73
CA ASN A 110 21.05 -73.70 102.37
C ASN A 110 22.42 -74.39 102.44
N ASN A 111 23.48 -73.73 101.95
CA ASN A 111 24.82 -74.31 101.78
C ASN A 111 24.91 -75.53 100.83
N ASN A 112 23.83 -75.88 100.10
CA ASN A 112 23.85 -76.93 99.08
C ASN A 112 24.06 -76.31 97.69
N PHE A 113 25.24 -76.51 97.12
CA PHE A 113 25.65 -75.86 95.86
C PHE A 113 25.39 -76.69 94.61
N LYS A 114 24.87 -77.91 94.74
CA LYS A 114 24.74 -78.85 93.63
C LYS A 114 23.98 -78.24 92.44
N GLU A 115 22.78 -77.72 92.69
CA GLU A 115 21.93 -77.16 91.62
C GLU A 115 22.52 -75.92 90.94
N VAL A 116 23.13 -75.02 91.72
CA VAL A 116 23.73 -73.78 91.19
C VAL A 116 25.03 -74.03 90.44
N ASP A 117 25.80 -75.06 90.82
CA ASP A 117 27.05 -75.44 90.15
C ASP A 117 26.80 -76.23 88.87
N GLU A 118 25.89 -77.20 88.91
CA GLU A 118 25.44 -77.91 87.70
C GLU A 118 24.90 -76.91 86.67
N PHE A 119 24.10 -75.93 87.12
CA PHE A 119 23.61 -74.88 86.23
C PHE A 119 24.75 -74.08 85.57
N LYS A 120 25.77 -73.70 86.35
CA LYS A 120 26.94 -72.97 85.83
C LYS A 120 27.75 -73.80 84.84
N GLN A 121 27.95 -75.08 85.12
CA GLN A 121 28.68 -75.99 84.22
C GLN A 121 27.95 -76.20 82.89
N MET A 122 26.62 -76.28 82.87
CA MET A 122 25.88 -76.51 81.63
C MET A 122 25.65 -75.25 80.80
N THR A 123 25.52 -74.07 81.42
CA THR A 123 25.02 -72.87 80.74
C THR A 123 26.06 -71.75 80.62
N ALA A 124 27.20 -71.88 81.31
CA ALA A 124 28.16 -70.80 81.57
C ALA A 124 27.60 -69.56 82.32
N GLY A 125 26.30 -69.55 82.65
CA GLY A 125 25.67 -68.54 83.50
C GLY A 125 25.84 -68.86 84.98
N VAL A 126 25.93 -67.85 85.83
CA VAL A 126 25.96 -68.03 87.29
C VAL A 126 24.54 -68.06 87.83
N ALA A 127 24.30 -68.90 88.84
CA ALA A 127 23.00 -69.02 89.48
C ALA A 127 23.08 -68.82 90.99
N THR A 128 21.96 -68.44 91.58
CA THR A 128 21.86 -68.17 93.02
C THR A 128 20.44 -68.40 93.54
N LEU A 129 20.37 -68.98 94.74
CA LEU A 129 19.19 -69.05 95.59
C LEU A 129 19.32 -68.04 96.72
N PHE A 130 18.34 -67.16 96.83
CA PHE A 130 18.14 -66.30 97.99
C PHE A 130 16.95 -66.79 98.80
N VAL A 131 17.06 -66.80 100.12
CA VAL A 131 15.91 -67.00 101.02
C VAL A 131 15.51 -65.67 101.63
N ARG A 132 14.21 -65.46 101.83
CA ARG A 132 13.70 -64.31 102.56
C ARG A 132 13.83 -64.55 104.06
N SER A 133 14.53 -63.66 104.74
CA SER A 133 14.62 -63.59 106.20
C SER A 133 14.19 -62.18 106.64
N GLY A 134 12.96 -62.07 107.17
CA GLY A 134 12.36 -60.75 107.41
C GLY A 134 12.13 -59.97 106.12
N GLU A 135 12.74 -58.80 106.01
CA GLU A 135 12.73 -57.97 104.80
C GLU A 135 13.89 -58.27 103.86
N ASP A 136 14.89 -59.03 104.32
CA ASP A 136 16.11 -59.24 103.55
C ASP A 136 16.07 -60.52 102.71
N PHE A 137 16.67 -60.46 101.52
CA PHE A 137 16.98 -61.63 100.71
C PHE A 137 18.45 -61.98 100.90
N ILE A 138 18.70 -63.11 101.59
CA ILE A 138 20.04 -63.57 101.93
C ILE A 138 20.44 -64.68 100.96
N ARG A 139 21.65 -64.58 100.40
CA ARG A 139 22.19 -65.54 99.45
C ARG A 139 22.57 -66.85 100.14
N VAL A 140 21.75 -67.89 100.00
CA VAL A 140 21.93 -69.17 100.73
C VAL A 140 22.64 -70.26 99.93
N SER A 141 22.61 -70.18 98.60
CA SER A 141 23.38 -71.04 97.72
C SER A 141 23.70 -70.30 96.42
N THR A 142 24.95 -70.35 95.95
CA THR A 142 25.37 -69.58 94.76
C THR A 142 26.59 -70.16 94.08
N SER A 143 26.64 -70.07 92.75
CA SER A 143 27.82 -70.31 91.92
C SER A 143 28.51 -69.02 91.43
N LEU A 144 28.01 -67.85 91.86
CA LEU A 144 28.68 -66.56 91.68
C LEU A 144 29.87 -66.46 92.63
N SER A 145 31.04 -66.14 92.07
CA SER A 145 32.28 -65.94 92.81
C SER A 145 32.62 -64.45 92.90
N LYS A 146 33.28 -64.06 93.99
CA LYS A 146 33.94 -62.76 94.16
C LYS A 146 35.28 -62.76 93.39
N GLN A 147 35.95 -61.62 93.36
CA GLN A 147 37.26 -61.46 92.71
C GLN A 147 38.34 -62.40 93.27
N ASP A 148 38.27 -62.71 94.57
CA ASP A 148 39.19 -63.64 95.24
C ASP A 148 38.90 -65.12 94.96
N GLY A 149 37.90 -65.42 94.11
CA GLY A 149 37.48 -66.78 93.74
C GLY A 149 36.52 -67.44 94.73
N THR A 150 36.32 -66.86 95.93
CA THR A 150 35.38 -67.39 96.91
C THR A 150 33.93 -67.16 96.50
N ARG A 151 33.00 -68.00 96.95
CA ARG A 151 31.57 -67.85 96.62
C ARG A 151 31.01 -66.60 97.30
N ALA A 152 30.13 -65.89 96.60
CA ALA A 152 29.48 -64.70 97.12
C ALA A 152 28.35 -65.01 98.13
N ILE A 153 28.41 -66.15 98.84
CA ILE A 153 27.40 -66.65 99.75
C ILE A 153 27.27 -65.79 101.01
N GLY A 154 26.07 -65.74 101.61
CA GLY A 154 25.76 -64.97 102.83
C GLY A 154 25.55 -63.48 102.60
N THR A 155 25.74 -62.97 101.39
CA THR A 155 25.52 -61.55 101.06
C THR A 155 24.03 -61.24 100.87
N LEU A 156 23.65 -60.02 101.18
CA LEU A 156 22.31 -59.47 100.99
C LEU A 156 22.11 -58.97 99.55
N LEU A 157 20.87 -58.99 99.07
CA LEU A 157 20.47 -58.19 97.92
C LEU A 157 20.26 -56.74 98.37
N ASP A 158 21.07 -55.82 97.86
CA ASP A 158 21.00 -54.39 98.21
C ASP A 158 19.61 -53.80 97.92
N HIS A 159 19.06 -53.06 98.89
CA HIS A 159 17.75 -52.42 98.80
C HIS A 159 17.73 -51.30 97.74
N ALA A 160 18.88 -50.68 97.44
CA ALA A 160 19.02 -49.69 96.37
C ALA A 160 19.06 -50.32 94.97
N HIS A 161 19.20 -51.64 94.88
CA HIS A 161 19.24 -52.32 93.60
C HIS A 161 17.87 -52.20 92.88
N PRO A 162 17.83 -51.89 91.57
CA PRO A 162 16.57 -51.70 90.84
C PRO A 162 15.62 -52.91 90.86
N ALA A 163 16.15 -54.11 91.15
CA ALA A 163 15.36 -55.34 91.29
C ALA A 163 14.56 -55.40 92.59
N TYR A 164 15.06 -54.83 93.69
CA TYR A 164 14.58 -55.12 95.05
C TYR A 164 13.09 -54.79 95.23
N ALA A 165 12.69 -53.56 94.90
CA ALA A 165 11.29 -53.14 95.00
C ALA A 165 10.34 -53.98 94.13
N ARG A 166 10.80 -54.40 92.94
CA ARG A 166 10.00 -55.26 92.04
C ARG A 166 9.84 -56.67 92.59
N LEU A 167 10.90 -57.23 93.17
CA LEU A 167 10.88 -58.57 93.76
C LEU A 167 9.99 -58.64 94.99
N MET A 168 9.96 -57.58 95.81
CA MET A 168 9.03 -57.49 96.96
C MET A 168 7.57 -57.40 96.52
N ALA A 169 7.29 -56.76 95.38
CA ALA A 169 5.98 -56.81 94.71
C ALA A 169 5.72 -58.16 93.99
N GLY A 170 6.69 -59.07 94.03
CA GLY A 170 6.66 -60.39 93.41
C GLY A 170 6.67 -60.37 91.89
N GLN A 171 7.32 -59.36 91.30
CA GLN A 171 7.59 -59.24 89.87
C GLN A 171 9.07 -59.56 89.59
N SER A 172 9.34 -60.27 88.49
CA SER A 172 10.72 -60.52 88.05
C SER A 172 11.39 -59.24 87.52
N TYR A 173 12.70 -59.14 87.68
CA TYR A 173 13.51 -58.05 87.13
C TYR A 173 14.59 -58.62 86.22
N VAL A 174 14.74 -58.03 85.03
CA VAL A 174 15.85 -58.30 84.12
C VAL A 174 16.56 -57.01 83.78
N GLY A 175 17.87 -56.97 84.01
CA GLY A 175 18.67 -55.79 83.75
C GLY A 175 20.17 -56.01 83.96
N ARG A 176 20.93 -54.99 83.56
CA ARG A 176 22.38 -54.96 83.74
C ARG A 176 22.71 -54.77 85.22
N ALA A 177 23.73 -55.45 85.69
CA ALA A 177 24.30 -55.26 87.00
C ALA A 177 25.83 -55.35 86.89
N LEU A 178 26.53 -54.42 87.54
CA LEU A 178 27.97 -54.53 87.73
C LEU A 178 28.19 -55.32 89.03
N LEU A 179 28.62 -56.57 88.91
CA LEU A 179 28.86 -57.46 90.05
C LEU A 179 30.35 -57.79 90.09
N PHE A 180 31.05 -57.33 91.13
CA PHE A 180 32.47 -57.59 91.34
C PHE A 180 33.35 -57.17 90.14
N GLU A 181 33.13 -55.95 89.62
CA GLU A 181 33.81 -55.37 88.45
C GLU A 181 33.57 -56.07 87.11
N ARG A 182 32.61 -56.99 87.05
CA ARG A 182 32.18 -57.65 85.82
C ARG A 182 30.74 -57.28 85.49
N SER A 183 30.48 -57.05 84.21
CA SER A 183 29.19 -56.65 83.67
C SER A 183 28.34 -57.88 83.40
N TYR A 184 27.24 -58.02 84.14
CA TYR A 184 26.28 -59.11 83.98
C TYR A 184 24.94 -58.61 83.46
N MET A 185 24.32 -59.40 82.59
CA MET A 185 22.89 -59.32 82.34
C MET A 185 22.21 -60.30 83.30
N THR A 186 21.42 -59.76 84.23
CA THR A 186 20.88 -60.50 85.38
C THR A 186 19.37 -60.62 85.30
N GLN A 187 18.84 -61.76 85.75
CA GLN A 187 17.43 -61.94 86.05
C GLN A 187 17.26 -62.37 87.50
N TYR A 188 16.28 -61.75 88.16
CA TYR A 188 15.82 -62.13 89.47
C TYR A 188 14.34 -62.53 89.36
N THR A 189 14.00 -63.73 89.81
CA THR A 189 12.64 -64.28 89.80
C THR A 189 12.18 -64.59 91.23
N PRO A 190 11.09 -63.97 91.72
CA PRO A 190 10.59 -64.23 93.06
C PRO A 190 9.81 -65.55 93.11
N VAL A 191 10.03 -66.34 94.15
CA VAL A 191 9.31 -67.58 94.45
C VAL A 191 8.35 -67.32 95.60
N ARG A 192 7.09 -67.70 95.41
CA ARG A 192 6.00 -67.46 96.36
C ARG A 192 5.56 -68.76 97.02
N ASP A 193 5.11 -68.66 98.27
CA ASP A 193 4.41 -69.76 98.95
C ASP A 193 2.94 -69.88 98.49
N SER A 194 2.22 -70.86 99.04
CA SER A 194 0.79 -71.08 98.77
C SER A 194 -0.11 -69.89 99.19
N GLY A 195 0.36 -69.03 100.09
CA GLY A 195 -0.30 -67.79 100.50
C GLY A 195 0.04 -66.58 99.62
N GLY A 196 0.88 -66.76 98.59
CA GLY A 196 1.29 -65.71 97.65
C GLY A 196 2.42 -64.80 98.17
N LYS A 197 2.98 -65.07 99.36
CA LYS A 197 4.10 -64.32 99.93
C LYS A 197 5.42 -64.75 99.29
N VAL A 198 6.24 -63.80 98.89
CA VAL A 198 7.58 -64.10 98.35
C VAL A 198 8.46 -64.63 99.48
N ILE A 199 8.97 -65.85 99.30
CA ILE A 199 9.77 -66.59 100.28
C ILE A 199 11.22 -66.80 99.85
N ALA A 200 11.49 -66.76 98.55
CA ALA A 200 12.82 -66.92 97.98
C ALA A 200 12.95 -66.14 96.66
N VAL A 201 14.18 -65.93 96.20
CA VAL A 201 14.45 -65.36 94.88
C VAL A 201 15.48 -66.23 94.17
N LEU A 202 15.15 -66.62 92.94
CA LEU A 202 16.07 -67.26 92.02
C LEU A 202 16.78 -66.18 91.22
N PHE A 203 18.10 -66.28 91.14
CA PHE A 203 18.91 -65.36 90.36
C PHE A 203 19.72 -66.12 89.32
N VAL A 204 19.75 -65.58 88.10
CA VAL A 204 20.63 -66.01 87.03
C VAL A 204 21.36 -64.79 86.46
N GLY A 205 22.67 -64.90 86.28
CA GLY A 205 23.51 -63.87 85.68
C GLY A 205 24.30 -64.41 84.50
N PHE A 206 24.30 -63.69 83.37
CA PHE A 206 25.14 -63.96 82.21
C PHE A 206 26.20 -62.87 82.06
N ASP A 207 27.47 -63.25 82.13
CA ASP A 207 28.61 -62.32 82.01
C ASP A 207 28.83 -61.94 80.55
N TYR A 208 28.91 -60.65 80.25
CA TYR A 208 29.19 -60.14 78.91
C TYR A 208 30.37 -59.17 78.85
N THR A 209 31.16 -59.06 79.94
CA THR A 209 32.23 -58.07 80.11
C THR A 209 33.23 -58.08 78.94
N ASP A 210 33.76 -59.25 78.61
CA ASP A 210 34.82 -59.38 77.61
C ASP A 210 34.30 -59.14 76.18
N ALA A 211 33.06 -59.54 75.90
CA ALA A 211 32.39 -59.29 74.63
C ALA A 211 32.13 -57.79 74.40
N GLN A 212 31.69 -57.07 75.45
CA GLN A 212 31.51 -55.63 75.40
C GLN A 212 32.83 -54.87 75.20
N ASN A 213 33.89 -55.25 75.91
CA ASN A 213 35.20 -54.62 75.76
C ASN A 213 35.77 -54.83 74.34
N ALA A 214 35.62 -56.03 73.78
CA ALA A 214 36.02 -56.31 72.40
C ALA A 214 35.26 -55.45 71.38
N GLN A 215 33.96 -55.23 71.61
CA GLN A 215 33.15 -54.35 70.76
C GLN A 215 33.66 -52.90 70.82
N PHE A 216 33.97 -52.37 72.00
CA PHE A 216 34.51 -51.01 72.14
C PHE A 216 35.88 -50.83 71.47
N GLU A 217 36.76 -51.84 71.54
CA GLU A 217 38.05 -51.81 70.83
C GLU A 217 37.89 -51.81 69.30
N ASN A 218 36.89 -52.52 68.77
CA ASN A 218 36.59 -52.48 67.33
C ASN A 218 36.11 -51.09 66.89
N LEU A 219 35.32 -50.40 67.71
CA LEU A 219 34.85 -49.05 67.41
C LEU A 219 35.97 -48.02 67.33
N LYS A 220 37.01 -48.14 68.18
CA LYS A 220 38.20 -47.25 68.12
C LYS A 220 38.92 -47.29 66.77
N ARG A 221 38.87 -48.44 66.07
CA ARG A 221 39.53 -48.64 64.77
C ARG A 221 38.64 -48.27 63.58
N PHE A 222 37.33 -48.17 63.78
CA PHE A 222 36.38 -47.86 62.72
C PHE A 222 36.60 -46.44 62.18
N ARG A 223 36.51 -46.29 60.85
CA ARG A 223 36.63 -45.00 60.18
C ARG A 223 35.47 -44.78 59.22
N ILE A 224 34.89 -43.60 59.26
CA ILE A 224 33.87 -43.12 58.31
C ILE A 224 34.58 -42.27 57.28
N GLY A 225 34.56 -42.68 56.01
CA GLY A 225 35.41 -42.06 54.99
C GLY A 225 36.90 -42.37 55.20
N GLN A 226 37.76 -41.36 55.14
CA GLN A 226 39.20 -41.50 55.36
C GLN A 226 39.59 -41.23 56.83
N THR A 227 39.01 -40.21 57.46
CA THR A 227 39.44 -39.76 58.81
C THR A 227 38.30 -39.63 59.82
N GLY A 228 37.04 -39.73 59.41
CA GLY A 228 35.90 -39.73 60.33
C GLY A 228 35.90 -40.93 61.27
N SER A 229 35.21 -40.85 62.41
CA SER A 229 35.21 -41.90 63.44
C SER A 229 33.89 -41.98 64.21
N LEU A 230 33.69 -43.13 64.88
CA LEU A 230 32.60 -43.36 65.83
C LEU A 230 33.14 -43.28 67.26
N ALA A 231 32.32 -42.73 68.15
CA ALA A 231 32.64 -42.55 69.56
C ALA A 231 31.42 -42.83 70.45
N LEU A 232 31.68 -43.12 71.72
CA LEU A 232 30.67 -43.43 72.73
C LEU A 232 30.91 -42.56 73.97
N LEU A 233 29.89 -41.81 74.35
CA LEU A 233 29.89 -40.93 75.52
C LEU A 233 28.89 -41.45 76.55
N ASP A 234 29.28 -41.55 77.82
CA ASP A 234 28.37 -41.95 78.88
C ASP A 234 27.62 -40.79 79.56
N GLU A 235 26.65 -41.12 80.42
CA GLU A 235 25.84 -40.17 81.21
C GLU A 235 26.66 -39.30 82.16
N GLN A 236 27.88 -39.72 82.52
CA GLN A 236 28.81 -38.95 83.34
C GLN A 236 29.74 -38.07 82.48
N ASN A 237 29.46 -37.93 81.18
CA ASN A 237 30.26 -37.24 80.18
C ASN A 237 31.68 -37.82 80.03
N LYS A 238 31.85 -39.10 80.36
CA LYS A 238 33.11 -39.82 80.18
C LYS A 238 33.07 -40.60 78.87
N TRP A 239 34.17 -40.52 78.13
CA TRP A 239 34.33 -41.24 76.87
C TRP A 239 34.59 -42.72 77.13
N LEU A 240 33.70 -43.58 76.66
CA LEU A 240 33.91 -45.03 76.59
C LEU A 240 34.75 -45.38 75.35
N VAL A 241 34.50 -44.65 74.25
CA VAL A 241 35.29 -44.64 73.02
C VAL A 241 35.47 -43.18 72.61
N PRO A 242 36.69 -42.62 72.61
CA PRO A 242 36.92 -41.22 72.25
C PRO A 242 36.83 -40.99 70.73
N ILE A 243 36.49 -39.76 70.31
CA ILE A 243 36.52 -39.35 68.90
C ILE A 243 37.98 -39.35 68.41
N ALA A 244 38.24 -39.98 67.26
CA ALA A 244 39.58 -40.07 66.70
C ALA A 244 40.06 -38.70 66.19
N GLY A 245 41.33 -38.37 66.47
CA GLY A 245 41.97 -37.15 65.96
C GLY A 245 41.66 -35.86 66.73
N VAL A 246 40.83 -35.93 67.78
CA VAL A 246 40.55 -34.80 68.67
C VAL A 246 41.68 -34.63 69.68
N GLN A 247 42.25 -33.43 69.77
CA GLN A 247 43.34 -33.13 70.70
C GLN A 247 42.82 -32.66 72.07
N ALA A 248 41.68 -31.98 72.10
CA ALA A 248 41.05 -31.42 73.31
C ALA A 248 39.70 -32.11 73.62
N LEU A 249 39.75 -33.30 74.23
CA LEU A 249 38.57 -34.12 74.56
C LEU A 249 37.65 -33.45 75.60
N ASP A 250 38.17 -32.51 76.38
CA ASP A 250 37.45 -31.68 77.37
C ASP A 250 36.46 -30.72 76.71
N VAL A 251 36.78 -30.21 75.52
CA VAL A 251 35.90 -29.32 74.75
C VAL A 251 34.87 -30.10 73.93
N ALA A 252 35.17 -31.37 73.61
CA ALA A 252 34.30 -32.21 72.79
C ALA A 252 33.01 -32.63 73.54
N ALA A 253 33.10 -33.07 74.79
CA ALA A 253 31.94 -33.59 75.52
C ALA A 253 30.78 -32.57 75.62
N PRO A 254 31.00 -31.29 76.01
CA PRO A 254 29.92 -30.28 76.04
C PRO A 254 29.29 -30.02 74.67
N ALA A 255 30.09 -30.00 73.60
CA ALA A 255 29.61 -29.80 72.23
C ALA A 255 28.69 -30.95 71.78
N ILE A 256 29.09 -32.19 72.07
CA ILE A 256 28.31 -33.39 71.74
C ILE A 256 27.02 -33.48 72.58
N VAL A 257 27.06 -33.12 73.85
CA VAL A 257 25.85 -33.08 74.71
C VAL A 257 24.82 -32.09 74.15
N GLY A 258 25.28 -30.97 73.58
CA GLY A 258 24.42 -30.05 72.83
C GLY A 258 23.73 -30.72 71.64
N LEU A 259 24.50 -31.47 70.84
CA LEU A 259 24.02 -32.19 69.66
C LEU A 259 23.06 -33.34 70.00
N ALA A 260 23.23 -34.00 71.14
CA ALA A 260 22.34 -35.07 71.60
C ALA A 260 20.89 -34.59 71.83
N LYS A 261 20.66 -33.27 72.01
CA LYS A 261 19.31 -32.69 72.11
C LYS A 261 18.57 -32.65 70.77
N THR A 262 19.27 -32.77 69.65
CA THR A 262 18.71 -32.80 68.30
C THR A 262 19.20 -34.04 67.54
N PRO A 263 18.68 -35.24 67.87
CA PRO A 263 19.19 -36.50 67.33
C PRO A 263 19.19 -36.53 65.80
N GLY A 264 20.33 -36.90 65.21
CA GLY A 264 20.47 -37.07 63.76
C GLY A 264 20.67 -35.79 62.94
N LYS A 265 20.81 -34.61 63.57
CA LYS A 265 21.31 -33.40 62.93
C LYS A 265 22.71 -33.06 63.45
N GLY A 266 23.59 -32.65 62.54
CA GLY A 266 24.97 -32.30 62.89
C GLY A 266 25.23 -30.82 63.00
N ASP A 267 26.28 -30.48 63.73
CA ASP A 267 26.82 -29.12 63.75
C ASP A 267 28.35 -29.14 63.74
N PHE A 268 28.92 -28.02 63.31
CA PHE A 268 30.36 -27.79 63.39
C PHE A 268 30.75 -27.35 64.79
N TRP A 269 31.83 -27.95 65.29
CA TRP A 269 32.51 -27.51 66.50
C TRP A 269 34.01 -27.61 66.28
N SER A 270 34.80 -26.98 67.16
CA SER A 270 36.24 -26.92 67.01
C SER A 270 36.91 -27.40 68.28
N ASP A 271 37.96 -28.21 68.14
CA ASP A 271 38.80 -28.62 69.25
C ASP A 271 40.00 -27.66 69.47
N LYS A 272 39.94 -26.46 68.86
CA LYS A 272 41.00 -25.44 68.74
C LYS A 272 42.11 -25.75 67.75
N SER A 273 42.26 -27.00 67.29
CA SER A 273 43.23 -27.39 66.27
C SER A 273 42.58 -27.51 64.89
N GLN A 274 41.38 -28.07 64.84
CA GLN A 274 40.61 -28.24 63.63
C GLN A 274 39.11 -28.26 63.93
N ASP A 275 38.33 -27.92 62.89
CA ASP A 275 36.88 -28.00 62.96
C ASP A 275 36.41 -29.41 62.61
N PHE A 276 35.48 -29.93 63.41
CA PHE A 276 34.80 -31.19 63.19
C PHE A 276 33.31 -30.94 62.92
N TYR A 277 32.72 -31.80 62.12
CA TYR A 277 31.27 -31.92 61.99
C TYR A 277 30.86 -33.21 62.70
N SER A 278 29.95 -33.12 63.67
CA SER A 278 29.52 -34.29 64.44
C SER A 278 28.02 -34.40 64.56
N ILE A 279 27.58 -35.64 64.71
CA ILE A 279 26.18 -36.03 64.92
C ILE A 279 26.12 -36.96 66.11
N ALA A 280 25.15 -36.73 66.99
CA ALA A 280 24.89 -37.58 68.15
C ALA A 280 23.54 -38.28 68.03
N VAL A 281 23.49 -39.55 68.43
CA VAL A 281 22.28 -40.38 68.48
C VAL A 281 22.22 -41.07 69.85
N PRO A 282 21.12 -40.95 70.60
CA PRO A 282 20.97 -41.61 71.90
C PRO A 282 20.82 -43.13 71.74
N PHE A 283 21.35 -43.90 72.68
CA PHE A 283 21.17 -45.35 72.74
C PHE A 283 20.00 -45.72 73.67
N GLU A 284 18.90 -46.28 73.16
CA GLU A 284 17.72 -46.58 73.99
C GLU A 284 17.96 -47.66 75.06
N GLY A 285 18.92 -48.56 74.83
CA GLY A 285 19.24 -49.68 75.72
C GLY A 285 20.16 -49.34 76.90
N GLY A 286 20.54 -48.08 77.08
CA GLY A 286 21.42 -47.65 78.16
C GLY A 286 21.81 -46.17 78.19
N PRO A 287 22.60 -45.76 79.18
CA PRO A 287 22.86 -44.36 79.51
C PRO A 287 23.87 -43.65 78.59
N TRP A 288 24.06 -44.10 77.35
CA TRP A 288 25.17 -43.67 76.51
C TRP A 288 24.69 -43.08 75.17
N SER A 289 25.49 -42.22 74.55
CA SER A 289 25.24 -41.64 73.23
C SER A 289 26.30 -42.07 72.22
N VAL A 290 25.86 -42.41 71.02
CA VAL A 290 26.72 -42.74 69.88
C VAL A 290 26.97 -41.46 69.08
N VAL A 291 28.24 -41.20 68.79
CA VAL A 291 28.68 -39.99 68.10
C VAL A 291 29.43 -40.38 66.84
N ALA A 292 28.99 -39.85 65.69
CA ALA A 292 29.76 -39.90 64.46
C ALA A 292 30.39 -38.53 64.21
N SER A 293 31.68 -38.49 63.90
CA SER A 293 32.41 -37.23 63.69
C SER A 293 33.34 -37.31 62.49
N MET A 294 33.49 -36.20 61.77
CA MET A 294 34.41 -36.06 60.63
C MET A 294 35.06 -34.66 60.60
N PRO A 295 36.37 -34.53 60.31
CA PRO A 295 37.01 -33.23 60.14
C PRO A 295 36.46 -32.43 58.93
N LYS A 296 36.30 -31.11 59.10
CA LYS A 296 35.85 -30.18 58.06
C LYS A 296 36.75 -30.17 56.82
N ALA A 297 38.04 -30.41 57.02
CA ALA A 297 39.02 -30.49 55.93
C ALA A 297 38.69 -31.62 54.95
N GLU A 298 38.23 -32.78 55.44
CA GLU A 298 37.83 -33.90 54.60
C GLU A 298 36.56 -33.58 53.80
N ILE A 299 35.60 -32.90 54.41
CA ILE A 299 34.35 -32.48 53.74
C ILE A 299 34.65 -31.52 52.57
N ARG A 300 35.60 -30.58 52.74
CA ARG A 300 35.94 -29.56 51.73
C ARG A 300 36.94 -30.01 50.65
N ALA A 301 37.72 -31.07 50.88
CA ALA A 301 38.74 -31.53 49.93
C ALA A 301 38.14 -31.89 48.56
N VAL A 302 36.92 -32.44 48.54
CA VAL A 302 36.21 -32.78 47.30
C VAL A 302 35.81 -31.53 46.51
N THR A 303 35.28 -30.50 47.18
CA THR A 303 34.84 -29.25 46.52
C THR A 303 35.99 -28.56 45.77
N TRP A 304 37.18 -28.50 46.37
CA TRP A 304 38.32 -27.81 45.74
C TRP A 304 38.80 -28.52 44.47
N SER A 305 38.82 -29.86 44.46
CA SER A 305 39.26 -30.65 43.31
C SER A 305 38.32 -30.56 42.10
N VAL A 306 37.02 -30.46 42.34
CA VAL A 306 35.99 -30.31 41.29
C VAL A 306 35.93 -28.87 40.80
N GLY A 307 36.12 -27.89 41.69
CA GLY A 307 36.06 -26.48 41.36
C GLY A 307 37.11 -25.99 40.38
N ILE A 308 38.35 -26.49 40.48
CA ILE A 308 39.44 -26.15 39.54
C ILE A 308 39.15 -26.70 38.13
N ARG A 309 38.56 -27.91 38.03
CA ARG A 309 38.20 -28.51 36.73
C ARG A 309 37.08 -27.73 36.04
N LEU A 310 36.09 -27.25 36.79
CA LEU A 310 35.04 -26.38 36.26
C LEU A 310 35.59 -25.02 35.80
N ALA A 311 36.51 -24.41 36.55
CA ALA A 311 37.10 -23.12 36.19
C ALA A 311 37.90 -23.17 34.87
N ILE A 312 38.67 -24.24 34.65
CA ILE A 312 39.43 -24.46 33.39
C ILE A 312 38.46 -24.70 32.22
N GLY A 313 37.41 -25.49 32.42
CA GLY A 313 36.38 -25.76 31.41
C GLY A 313 35.63 -24.48 30.96
N SER A 314 35.27 -23.62 31.92
CA SER A 314 34.62 -22.33 31.65
C SER A 314 35.50 -21.36 30.87
N LEU A 315 36.81 -21.31 31.14
CA LEU A 315 37.76 -20.46 30.43
C LEU A 315 37.93 -20.89 28.96
N LEU A 316 38.04 -22.20 28.71
CA LEU A 316 38.13 -22.76 27.36
C LEU A 316 36.84 -22.55 26.56
N ALA A 317 35.68 -22.74 27.18
CA ALA A 317 34.38 -22.48 26.54
C ALA A 317 34.23 -21.00 26.14
N MET A 318 34.71 -20.07 26.97
CA MET A 318 34.68 -18.64 26.68
C MET A 318 35.57 -18.25 25.49
N LEU A 319 36.80 -18.79 25.42
CA LEU A 319 37.70 -18.52 24.29
C LEU A 319 37.15 -19.06 22.97
N LEU A 320 36.56 -20.26 22.97
CA LEU A 320 35.92 -20.86 21.79
C LEU A 320 34.66 -20.11 21.34
N ALA A 321 33.83 -19.65 22.29
CA ALA A 321 32.62 -18.88 21.98
C ALA A 321 32.95 -17.51 21.36
N VAL A 322 33.96 -16.81 21.89
CA VAL A 322 34.39 -15.52 21.34
C VAL A 322 35.05 -15.69 19.97
N GLY A 323 35.91 -16.69 19.80
CA GLY A 323 36.58 -16.97 18.52
C GLY A 323 35.61 -17.34 17.39
N SER A 324 34.63 -18.21 17.68
CA SER A 324 33.61 -18.62 16.70
C SER A 324 32.67 -17.49 16.31
N ALA A 325 32.27 -16.63 17.25
CA ALA A 325 31.42 -15.46 16.97
C ALA A 325 32.10 -14.46 16.03
N VAL A 326 33.39 -14.15 16.24
CA VAL A 326 34.16 -13.22 15.39
C VAL A 326 34.34 -13.78 13.97
N TRP A 327 34.59 -15.09 13.84
CA TRP A 327 34.74 -15.74 12.53
C TRP A 327 33.43 -15.77 11.74
N LEU A 328 32.31 -16.14 12.38
CA LEU A 328 30.96 -16.13 11.78
C LEU A 328 30.54 -14.73 11.31
N LEU A 329 30.73 -13.71 12.14
CA LEU A 329 30.40 -12.32 11.80
C LEU A 329 31.22 -11.82 10.60
N ARG A 330 32.51 -12.15 10.52
CA ARG A 330 33.35 -11.74 9.37
C ARG A 330 33.01 -12.46 8.08
N SER A 331 32.71 -13.75 8.14
CA SER A 331 32.39 -14.54 6.94
C SER A 331 31.00 -14.21 6.37
N LYS A 332 29.99 -14.03 7.23
CA LYS A 332 28.60 -13.78 6.79
C LYS A 332 28.29 -12.31 6.49
N LEU A 333 29.03 -11.35 7.06
CA LEU A 333 28.85 -9.92 6.77
C LEU A 333 29.75 -9.38 5.64
N ALA A 334 30.67 -10.18 5.09
CA ALA A 334 31.51 -9.76 3.96
C ALA A 334 30.72 -9.27 2.73
N PRO A 335 29.61 -9.94 2.30
CA PRO A 335 28.84 -9.52 1.12
C PRO A 335 28.09 -8.18 1.29
N LEU A 336 27.85 -7.71 2.52
CA LEU A 336 27.26 -6.39 2.76
C LEU A 336 28.17 -5.24 2.29
N GLY A 337 29.49 -5.46 2.27
CA GLY A 337 30.44 -4.47 1.74
C GLY A 337 30.29 -4.27 0.23
N ASP A 338 29.95 -5.32 -0.51
CA ASP A 338 29.68 -5.24 -1.95
C ASP A 338 28.32 -4.59 -2.22
N LEU A 339 27.33 -4.88 -1.37
CA LEU A 339 26.00 -4.27 -1.42
C LEU A 339 26.06 -2.75 -1.25
N VAL A 340 26.81 -2.27 -0.26
CA VAL A 340 27.01 -0.82 -0.06
C VAL A 340 27.75 -0.18 -1.23
N ARG A 341 28.82 -0.82 -1.75
CA ARG A 341 29.56 -0.28 -2.90
C ARG A 341 28.72 -0.21 -4.17
N GLN A 342 27.96 -1.26 -4.48
CA GLN A 342 27.08 -1.28 -5.65
C GLN A 342 25.89 -0.31 -5.46
N ALA A 343 25.38 -0.13 -4.25
CA ALA A 343 24.35 0.86 -3.96
C ALA A 343 24.86 2.31 -4.07
N GLU A 344 26.10 2.58 -3.64
CA GLU A 344 26.79 3.86 -3.86
C GLU A 344 26.98 4.11 -5.38
N ALA A 345 27.37 3.08 -6.15
CA ALA A 345 27.49 3.18 -7.60
C ALA A 345 26.15 3.41 -8.31
N LEU A 346 25.09 2.70 -7.89
CA LEU A 346 23.72 2.92 -8.38
C LEU A 346 23.22 4.34 -8.06
N GLY A 347 23.49 4.84 -6.86
CA GLY A 347 23.18 6.22 -6.46
C GLY A 347 24.03 7.28 -7.17
N ALA A 348 25.21 6.91 -7.65
CA ALA A 348 26.06 7.75 -8.51
C ALA A 348 25.64 7.72 -9.99
N GLY A 349 24.66 6.89 -10.35
CA GLY A 349 24.07 6.82 -11.68
C GLY A 349 24.47 5.60 -12.51
N ASP A 350 25.29 4.66 -12.01
CA ASP A 350 25.64 3.45 -12.75
C ASP A 350 24.53 2.39 -12.59
N LEU A 351 23.65 2.27 -13.59
CA LEU A 351 22.53 1.34 -13.62
C LEU A 351 22.94 -0.04 -14.15
N SER A 352 24.17 -0.19 -14.63
CA SER A 352 24.72 -1.47 -15.10
C SER A 352 25.12 -2.40 -13.95
N VAL A 353 25.25 -1.86 -12.73
CA VAL A 353 25.68 -2.61 -11.54
C VAL A 353 24.70 -3.71 -11.18
N ARG A 354 25.25 -4.90 -10.94
CA ARG A 354 24.50 -6.09 -10.47
C ARG A 354 25.24 -6.73 -9.31
N LEU A 355 24.49 -7.17 -8.30
CA LEU A 355 25.02 -7.98 -7.21
C LEU A 355 24.97 -9.46 -7.58
N ASN A 356 26.04 -10.17 -7.28
CA ASN A 356 26.07 -11.62 -7.42
C ASN A 356 25.30 -12.27 -6.25
N VAL A 357 24.27 -13.05 -6.56
CA VAL A 357 23.43 -13.71 -5.56
C VAL A 357 24.06 -15.07 -5.21
N SER A 358 24.89 -15.08 -4.17
CA SER A 358 25.64 -16.27 -3.74
C SER A 358 25.07 -16.98 -2.51
N SER A 359 24.01 -16.43 -1.91
CA SER A 359 23.36 -16.97 -0.71
C SER A 359 21.83 -16.98 -0.86
N ASN A 360 21.16 -17.87 -0.13
CA ASN A 360 19.70 -17.97 -0.05
C ASN A 360 19.13 -17.38 1.26
N ASP A 361 19.96 -16.70 2.05
CA ASP A 361 19.58 -16.00 3.28
C ASP A 361 19.03 -14.58 3.00
N GLU A 362 18.83 -13.80 4.05
CA GLU A 362 18.34 -12.43 4.00
C GLU A 362 19.25 -11.51 3.17
N ILE A 363 20.56 -11.78 3.10
CA ILE A 363 21.51 -11.03 2.27
C ILE A 363 21.31 -11.39 0.80
N GLY A 364 21.05 -12.66 0.49
CA GLY A 364 20.65 -13.11 -0.84
C GLY A 364 19.31 -12.54 -1.32
N GLN A 365 18.33 -12.38 -0.42
CA GLN A 365 17.06 -11.70 -0.71
C GLN A 365 17.29 -10.20 -0.97
N LEU A 366 18.12 -9.53 -0.16
CA LEU A 366 18.46 -8.12 -0.34
C LEU A 366 19.20 -7.88 -1.67
N ALA A 367 20.12 -8.77 -2.07
CA ALA A 367 20.80 -8.70 -3.36
C ALA A 367 19.83 -8.86 -4.54
N ARG A 368 18.83 -9.75 -4.44
CA ARG A 368 17.77 -9.91 -5.46
C ARG A 368 16.88 -8.67 -5.54
N ALA A 369 16.44 -8.12 -4.41
CA ALA A 369 15.64 -6.90 -4.36
C ALA A 369 16.41 -5.70 -4.93
N PHE A 370 17.71 -5.58 -4.62
CA PHE A 370 18.58 -4.57 -5.22
C PHE A 370 18.68 -4.70 -6.75
N ASN A 371 18.89 -5.93 -7.27
CA ASN A 371 18.95 -6.16 -8.71
C ASN A 371 17.60 -5.83 -9.40
N GLN A 372 16.47 -6.17 -8.78
CA GLN A 372 15.14 -5.78 -9.29
C GLN A 372 14.96 -4.25 -9.30
N MET A 373 15.38 -3.57 -8.24
CA MET A 373 15.34 -2.10 -8.18
C MET A 373 16.23 -1.47 -9.27
N SER A 374 17.47 -1.95 -9.43
CA SER A 374 18.38 -1.48 -10.47
C SER A 374 17.82 -1.72 -11.88
N GLN A 375 17.20 -2.89 -12.12
CA GLN A 375 16.51 -3.18 -13.38
C GLN A 375 15.30 -2.27 -13.62
N ALA A 376 14.49 -2.00 -12.60
CA ALA A 376 13.34 -1.11 -12.69
C ALA A 376 13.77 0.35 -12.98
N LEU A 377 14.84 0.82 -12.32
CA LEU A 377 15.43 2.14 -12.59
C LEU A 377 16.02 2.23 -14.00
N SER A 378 16.76 1.21 -14.44
CA SER A 378 17.28 1.12 -15.82
C SER A 378 16.15 1.19 -16.86
N THR A 379 15.07 0.43 -16.65
CA THR A 379 13.90 0.44 -17.53
C THR A 379 13.22 1.82 -17.53
N MET A 380 13.08 2.45 -16.36
CA MET A 380 12.48 3.79 -16.23
C MET A 380 13.32 4.86 -16.93
N VAL A 381 14.64 4.84 -16.76
CA VAL A 381 15.56 5.75 -17.45
C VAL A 381 15.48 5.57 -18.97
N GLU A 382 15.41 4.33 -19.47
CA GLU A 382 15.26 4.07 -20.90
C GLU A 382 13.90 4.54 -21.44
N HIS A 383 12.82 4.36 -20.68
CA HIS A 383 11.50 4.90 -21.03
C HIS A 383 11.50 6.43 -21.07
N ILE A 384 12.12 7.10 -20.09
CA ILE A 384 12.25 8.57 -20.07
C ILE A 384 13.07 9.02 -21.27
N ARG A 385 14.18 8.34 -21.61
CA ARG A 385 15.01 8.69 -22.76
C ARG A 385 14.23 8.63 -24.07
N ARG A 386 13.48 7.55 -24.31
CA ARG A 386 12.62 7.40 -25.50
C ARG A 386 11.50 8.45 -25.52
N ALA A 387 10.86 8.72 -24.39
CA ALA A 387 9.83 9.74 -24.30
C ALA A 387 10.37 11.14 -24.61
N SER A 388 11.56 11.49 -24.11
CA SER A 388 12.24 12.75 -24.43
C SER A 388 12.59 12.86 -25.92
N GLU A 389 13.09 11.79 -26.54
CA GLU A 389 13.32 11.75 -27.99
C GLU A 389 12.04 11.95 -28.80
N GLU A 390 10.92 11.34 -28.37
CA GLU A 390 9.62 11.52 -29.02
C GLU A 390 9.09 12.96 -28.86
N VAL A 391 9.17 13.54 -27.66
CA VAL A 391 8.79 14.95 -27.41
C VAL A 391 9.64 15.89 -28.28
N ASN A 392 10.96 15.66 -28.36
CA ASN A 392 11.85 16.46 -29.19
C ASN A 392 11.46 16.38 -30.68
N SER A 393 11.18 15.18 -31.19
CA SER A 393 10.74 14.99 -32.58
C SER A 393 9.41 15.68 -32.87
N ARG A 394 8.43 15.55 -31.96
CA ARG A 394 7.12 16.22 -32.08
C ARG A 394 7.24 17.73 -31.98
N ALA A 395 8.11 18.25 -31.12
CA ALA A 395 8.40 19.67 -31.00
C ALA A 395 9.00 20.24 -32.30
N GLN A 396 9.95 19.53 -32.92
CA GLN A 396 10.51 19.92 -34.21
C GLN A 396 9.47 19.92 -35.33
N ALA A 397 8.61 18.89 -35.39
CA ALA A 397 7.50 18.84 -36.33
C ALA A 397 6.51 20.00 -36.11
N LEU A 398 6.19 20.32 -34.85
CA LEU A 398 5.31 21.45 -34.50
C LEU A 398 5.94 22.80 -34.90
N SER A 399 7.25 22.97 -34.70
CA SER A 399 7.98 24.17 -35.13
C SER A 399 7.94 24.32 -36.66
N GLY A 400 8.18 23.25 -37.42
CA GLY A 400 8.08 23.25 -38.88
C GLY A 400 6.66 23.55 -39.39
N LEU A 401 5.63 22.92 -38.78
CA LEU A 401 4.23 23.20 -39.10
C LEU A 401 3.85 24.65 -38.78
N SER A 402 4.34 25.19 -37.67
CA SER A 402 4.11 26.60 -37.30
C SER A 402 4.77 27.54 -38.30
N GLY A 403 5.99 27.24 -38.76
CA GLY A 403 6.66 27.99 -39.82
C GLY A 403 5.86 28.01 -41.12
N GLY A 404 5.40 26.85 -41.60
CA GLY A 404 4.57 26.75 -42.80
C GLY A 404 3.21 27.45 -42.65
N ALA A 405 2.58 27.37 -41.47
CA ALA A 405 1.34 28.09 -41.20
C ALA A 405 1.54 29.61 -41.22
N TYR A 406 2.68 30.11 -40.70
CA TYR A 406 3.01 31.52 -40.72
C TYR A 406 3.19 32.05 -42.14
N GLU A 407 3.90 31.31 -43.01
CA GLU A 407 4.03 31.64 -44.43
C GLU A 407 2.66 31.64 -45.14
N GLY A 408 1.82 30.64 -44.87
CA GLY A 408 0.47 30.57 -45.41
C GLY A 408 -0.40 31.77 -45.00
N MET A 409 -0.29 32.21 -43.74
CA MET A 409 -1.00 33.40 -43.25
C MET A 409 -0.50 34.69 -43.89
N GLU A 410 0.82 34.82 -44.12
CA GLU A 410 1.40 35.96 -44.83
C GLU A 410 0.88 36.03 -46.28
N GLN A 411 0.83 34.89 -46.99
CA GLN A 411 0.24 34.81 -48.32
C GLN A 411 -1.24 35.20 -48.29
N GLN A 412 -2.01 34.66 -47.34
CA GLN A 412 -3.42 34.97 -47.18
C GLN A 412 -3.64 36.46 -46.87
N SER A 413 -2.74 37.11 -46.13
CA SER A 413 -2.78 38.56 -45.90
C SER A 413 -2.61 39.36 -47.19
N GLY A 414 -1.72 38.90 -48.08
CA GLY A 414 -1.57 39.45 -49.43
C GLY A 414 -2.86 39.32 -50.25
N GLU A 415 -3.47 38.13 -50.26
CA GLU A 415 -4.72 37.85 -50.96
C GLU A 415 -5.88 38.72 -50.43
N ILE A 416 -6.01 38.87 -49.11
CA ILE A 416 -7.02 39.74 -48.49
C ILE A 416 -6.83 41.19 -48.93
N THR A 417 -5.59 41.68 -49.00
CA THR A 417 -5.28 43.04 -49.45
C THR A 417 -5.66 43.24 -50.92
N SER A 418 -5.34 42.26 -51.78
CA SER A 418 -5.77 42.29 -53.19
C SER A 418 -7.28 42.25 -53.34
N MET A 419 -7.97 41.43 -52.55
CA MET A 419 -9.44 41.38 -52.53
C MET A 419 -10.02 42.72 -52.07
N ALA A 420 -9.46 43.36 -51.05
CA ALA A 420 -9.92 44.67 -50.58
C ALA A 420 -9.84 45.72 -51.70
N GLY A 421 -8.71 45.78 -52.42
CA GLY A 421 -8.55 46.65 -53.59
C GLY A 421 -9.57 46.35 -54.69
N ALA A 422 -9.81 45.07 -55.00
CA ALA A 422 -10.80 44.67 -56.01
C ALA A 422 -12.24 45.06 -55.60
N VAL A 423 -12.57 44.99 -54.31
CA VAL A 423 -13.89 45.39 -53.79
C VAL A 423 -14.08 46.91 -53.83
N GLU A 424 -13.04 47.68 -53.52
CA GLU A 424 -13.07 49.14 -53.66
C GLU A 424 -13.28 49.55 -55.13
N GLU A 425 -12.52 48.95 -56.04
CA GLU A 425 -12.68 49.19 -57.49
C GLU A 425 -14.06 48.77 -58.00
N PHE A 426 -14.57 47.62 -57.55
CA PHE A 426 -15.92 47.15 -57.86
C PHE A 426 -17.01 48.11 -57.36
N SER A 427 -16.87 48.64 -56.15
CA SER A 427 -17.80 49.63 -55.59
C SER A 427 -17.78 50.93 -56.39
N ALA A 428 -16.60 51.45 -56.71
CA ALA A 428 -16.44 52.65 -57.52
C ALA A 428 -17.02 52.48 -58.94
N THR A 429 -16.80 51.31 -59.54
CA THR A 429 -17.32 50.98 -60.87
C THR A 429 -18.84 50.87 -60.86
N SER A 430 -19.42 50.26 -59.82
CA SER A 430 -20.88 50.16 -59.66
C SER A 430 -21.54 51.54 -59.55
N LEU A 431 -20.94 52.46 -58.79
CA LEU A 431 -21.41 53.86 -58.69
C LEU A 431 -21.32 54.60 -60.03
N ASN A 432 -20.23 54.42 -60.77
CA ASN A 432 -20.07 55.01 -62.11
C ASN A 432 -21.09 54.45 -63.11
N ILE A 433 -21.45 53.16 -63.03
CA ILE A 433 -22.51 52.59 -63.87
C ILE A 433 -23.85 53.19 -63.48
N ALA A 434 -24.17 53.29 -62.19
CA ALA A 434 -25.43 53.89 -61.73
C ALA A 434 -25.61 55.34 -62.22
N ASP A 435 -24.56 56.16 -62.15
CA ASP A 435 -24.59 57.54 -62.65
C ASP A 435 -24.78 57.60 -64.19
N ASN A 436 -24.05 56.75 -64.92
CA ASN A 436 -24.21 56.63 -66.37
C ASN A 436 -25.63 56.17 -66.77
N MET A 437 -26.23 55.24 -66.02
CA MET A 437 -27.61 54.82 -66.25
C MET A 437 -28.60 55.94 -65.96
N GLY A 438 -28.38 56.74 -64.92
CA GLY A 438 -29.16 57.95 -64.66
C GLY A 438 -29.10 58.96 -65.81
N ASN A 439 -27.91 59.19 -66.39
CA ASN A 439 -27.74 60.03 -67.58
C ASN A 439 -28.45 59.43 -68.81
N THR A 440 -28.32 58.12 -69.03
CA THR A 440 -28.91 57.44 -70.19
C THR A 440 -30.44 57.37 -70.10
N GLN A 441 -30.99 57.20 -68.90
CA GLN A 441 -32.43 57.28 -68.63
C GLN A 441 -33.00 58.66 -68.99
N ARG A 442 -32.27 59.75 -68.66
CA ARG A 442 -32.67 61.12 -69.02
C ARG A 442 -32.69 61.30 -70.55
N LEU A 443 -31.64 60.84 -71.24
CA LEU A 443 -31.58 60.89 -72.71
C LEU A 443 -32.73 60.11 -73.35
N ALA A 444 -33.11 58.95 -72.80
CA ALA A 444 -34.25 58.19 -73.28
C ALA A 444 -35.58 58.94 -73.09
N GLN A 445 -35.76 59.65 -71.97
CA GLN A 445 -36.93 60.52 -71.74
C GLN A 445 -36.96 61.71 -72.70
N GLU A 446 -35.82 62.37 -72.92
CA GLU A 446 -35.69 63.47 -73.88
C GLU A 446 -36.01 63.00 -75.31
N ASN A 447 -35.52 61.82 -75.72
CA ASN A 447 -35.88 61.21 -77.00
C ASN A 447 -37.37 60.93 -77.11
N ALA A 448 -38.01 60.36 -76.08
CA ALA A 448 -39.45 60.13 -76.09
C ALA A 448 -40.23 61.45 -76.25
N GLN A 449 -39.81 62.51 -75.55
CA GLN A 449 -40.40 63.84 -75.70
C GLN A 449 -40.22 64.41 -77.11
N GLN A 450 -39.01 64.33 -77.67
CA GLN A 450 -38.72 64.83 -79.01
C GLN A 450 -39.50 64.08 -80.09
N THR A 451 -39.68 62.78 -79.90
CA THR A 451 -40.43 61.91 -80.80
C THR A 451 -41.93 62.24 -80.75
N GLN A 452 -42.46 62.55 -79.57
CA GLN A 452 -43.83 63.02 -79.40
C GLN A 452 -44.06 64.38 -80.09
N ILE A 453 -43.12 65.32 -79.97
CA ILE A 453 -43.16 66.61 -80.70
C ILE A 453 -43.18 66.34 -82.22
N GLY A 454 -42.28 65.48 -82.71
CA GLY A 454 -42.24 65.09 -84.11
C GLY A 454 -43.56 64.48 -84.59
N ARG A 455 -44.19 63.63 -83.77
CA ARG A 455 -45.49 63.01 -84.09
C ARG A 455 -46.58 64.06 -84.25
N THR A 456 -46.67 65.03 -83.34
CA THR A 456 -47.60 66.16 -83.44
C THR A 456 -47.37 66.95 -84.74
N SER A 457 -46.12 67.22 -85.11
CA SER A 457 -45.81 67.90 -86.38
C SER A 457 -46.21 67.09 -87.62
N MET A 458 -46.08 65.76 -87.59
CA MET A 458 -46.55 64.89 -88.68
C MET A 458 -48.09 64.86 -88.78
N ASP A 459 -48.79 64.88 -87.64
CA ASP A 459 -50.26 64.98 -87.59
C ASP A 459 -50.73 66.33 -88.20
N GLU A 460 -50.07 67.45 -87.85
CA GLU A 460 -50.33 68.78 -88.43
C GLU A 460 -50.04 68.83 -89.93
N ALA A 461 -48.94 68.22 -90.38
CA ALA A 461 -48.60 68.11 -91.79
C ALA A 461 -49.63 67.26 -92.56
N SER A 462 -50.15 66.18 -91.96
CA SER A 462 -51.20 65.34 -92.58
C SER A 462 -52.48 66.16 -92.79
N SER A 463 -52.92 66.89 -91.76
CA SER A 463 -54.07 67.79 -91.86
C SER A 463 -53.87 68.86 -92.94
N SER A 464 -52.67 69.41 -93.07
CA SER A 464 -52.36 70.42 -94.10
C SER A 464 -52.41 69.82 -95.51
N LEU A 465 -51.87 68.61 -95.68
CA LEU A 465 -51.91 67.91 -96.96
C LEU A 465 -53.36 67.53 -97.35
N GLU A 466 -54.18 67.09 -96.42
CA GLU A 466 -55.61 66.83 -96.67
C GLU A 466 -56.36 68.09 -97.14
N GLN A 467 -56.08 69.24 -96.51
CA GLN A 467 -56.66 70.53 -96.93
C GLN A 467 -56.23 70.92 -98.35
N ILE A 468 -54.95 70.74 -98.70
CA ILE A 468 -54.43 71.01 -100.04
C ILE A 468 -55.07 70.08 -101.08
N ALA A 469 -55.21 68.79 -100.76
CA ALA A 469 -55.89 67.83 -101.64
C ALA A 469 -57.35 68.23 -101.89
N GLY A 470 -58.06 68.69 -100.85
CA GLY A 470 -59.41 69.23 -100.97
C GLY A 470 -59.47 70.48 -101.87
N ALA A 471 -58.53 71.42 -101.70
CA ALA A 471 -58.45 72.62 -102.52
C ALA A 471 -58.14 72.32 -103.99
N LEU A 472 -57.22 71.38 -104.28
CA LEU A 472 -56.92 70.92 -105.63
C LEU A 472 -58.14 70.29 -106.30
N ASN A 473 -58.88 69.44 -105.59
CA ASN A 473 -60.09 68.82 -106.13
C ASN A 473 -61.19 69.85 -106.44
N SER A 474 -61.35 70.86 -105.57
CA SER A 474 -62.25 71.98 -105.83
C SER A 474 -61.82 72.80 -107.05
N THR A 475 -60.51 73.04 -107.20
CA THR A 475 -59.99 73.80 -108.35
C THR A 475 -60.14 73.03 -109.66
N ALA A 476 -59.93 71.71 -109.64
CA ALA A 476 -60.17 70.83 -110.78
C ALA A 476 -61.63 70.90 -111.25
N THR A 477 -62.58 70.94 -110.31
CA THR A 477 -64.00 71.10 -110.62
C THR A 477 -64.31 72.44 -111.31
N VAL A 478 -63.69 73.54 -110.84
CA VAL A 478 -63.86 74.87 -111.44
C VAL A 478 -63.27 74.94 -112.85
N ILE A 479 -62.05 74.41 -113.05
CA ILE A 479 -61.40 74.39 -114.36
C ILE A 479 -62.16 73.49 -115.34
N ASN A 480 -62.65 72.32 -114.89
CA ASN A 480 -63.46 71.45 -115.73
C ASN A 480 -64.75 72.15 -116.19
N THR A 481 -65.40 72.90 -115.28
CA THR A 481 -66.56 73.74 -115.61
C THR A 481 -66.21 74.83 -116.63
N LEU A 482 -65.04 75.47 -116.50
CA LEU A 482 -64.54 76.45 -117.46
C LEU A 482 -64.29 75.82 -118.84
N GLY A 483 -63.69 74.62 -118.88
CA GLY A 483 -63.49 73.86 -120.11
C GLY A 483 -64.81 73.55 -120.83
N GLN A 484 -65.84 73.10 -120.07
CA GLN A 484 -67.18 72.86 -120.61
C GLN A 484 -67.81 74.15 -121.16
N ARG A 485 -67.74 75.27 -120.42
CA ARG A 485 -68.27 76.57 -120.89
C ARG A 485 -67.54 77.07 -122.15
N SER A 486 -66.23 76.88 -122.24
CA SER A 486 -65.46 77.22 -123.44
C SER A 486 -65.85 76.35 -124.64
N GLN A 487 -66.20 75.07 -124.43
CA GLN A 487 -66.75 74.21 -125.48
C GLN A 487 -68.11 74.70 -125.98
N GLU A 488 -69.00 75.11 -125.08
CA GLU A 488 -70.29 75.72 -125.43
C GLU A 488 -70.11 77.01 -126.24
N ILE A 489 -69.21 77.90 -125.80
CA ILE A 489 -68.90 79.14 -126.53
C ILE A 489 -68.30 78.84 -127.91
N GLY A 490 -67.39 77.87 -128.03
CA GLY A 490 -66.84 77.44 -129.32
C GLY A 490 -67.93 76.99 -130.30
N GLY A 491 -68.95 76.27 -129.80
CA GLY A 491 -70.13 75.91 -130.58
C GLY A 491 -70.94 77.12 -131.07
N ILE A 492 -71.17 78.11 -130.20
CA ILE A 492 -71.86 79.36 -130.56
C ILE A 492 -71.08 80.14 -131.62
N VAL A 493 -69.76 80.28 -131.45
CA VAL A 493 -68.89 80.98 -132.40
C VAL A 493 -68.94 80.31 -133.76
N GLY A 494 -68.90 78.97 -133.82
CA GLY A 494 -69.05 78.23 -135.08
C GLY A 494 -70.39 78.50 -135.79
N VAL A 495 -71.49 78.64 -135.04
CA VAL A 495 -72.80 79.03 -135.60
C VAL A 495 -72.75 80.46 -136.15
N ILE A 496 -72.11 81.41 -135.45
CA ILE A 496 -71.98 82.79 -135.92
C ILE A 496 -71.13 82.86 -137.19
N THR A 497 -70.02 82.10 -137.27
CA THR A 497 -69.20 81.99 -138.49
C THR A 497 -70.04 81.51 -139.67
N ALA A 498 -70.85 80.46 -139.46
CA ALA A 498 -71.76 79.94 -140.49
C ALA A 498 -72.81 80.99 -140.93
N ILE A 499 -73.38 81.75 -139.98
CA ILE A 499 -74.30 82.86 -140.30
C ILE A 499 -73.59 83.96 -141.08
N ALA A 500 -72.36 84.33 -140.71
CA ALA A 500 -71.57 85.35 -141.40
C ALA A 500 -71.20 84.91 -142.83
N GLU A 501 -70.86 83.64 -143.03
CA GLU A 501 -70.62 83.08 -144.37
C GLU A 501 -71.89 83.07 -145.23
N GLN A 502 -73.02 82.64 -144.66
CA GLN A 502 -74.32 82.69 -145.32
C GLN A 502 -74.74 84.13 -145.66
N THR A 503 -74.52 85.08 -144.75
CA THR A 503 -74.81 86.50 -144.95
C THR A 503 -73.94 87.10 -146.05
N ASN A 504 -72.65 86.73 -146.10
CA ASN A 504 -71.74 87.15 -147.16
C ASN A 504 -72.17 86.61 -148.54
N LEU A 505 -72.65 85.37 -148.61
CA LEU A 505 -73.20 84.79 -149.85
C LEU A 505 -74.51 85.47 -150.28
N LEU A 506 -75.41 85.75 -149.34
CA LEU A 506 -76.64 86.50 -149.60
C LEU A 506 -76.34 87.92 -150.10
N ALA A 507 -75.38 88.60 -149.47
CA ALA A 507 -74.94 89.93 -149.86
C ALA A 507 -74.27 89.94 -151.25
N LEU A 508 -73.47 88.92 -151.57
CA LEU A 508 -72.89 88.74 -152.90
C LEU A 508 -73.98 88.56 -153.96
N ASN A 509 -74.98 87.72 -153.69
CA ASN A 509 -76.12 87.52 -154.60
C ASN A 509 -76.92 88.83 -154.79
N ALA A 510 -77.13 89.60 -153.71
CA ALA A 510 -77.79 90.89 -153.77
C ALA A 510 -76.99 91.93 -154.57
N ALA A 511 -75.66 91.96 -154.41
CA ALA A 511 -74.78 92.85 -155.18
C ALA A 511 -74.79 92.52 -156.68
N ILE A 512 -74.81 91.22 -157.03
CA ILE A 512 -74.94 90.75 -158.42
C ILE A 512 -76.28 91.21 -159.02
N GLU A 513 -77.40 91.05 -158.30
CA GLU A 513 -78.72 91.45 -158.81
C GLU A 513 -78.87 92.98 -158.88
N ALA A 514 -78.26 93.71 -157.95
CA ALA A 514 -78.21 95.18 -157.97
C ALA A 514 -77.39 95.71 -159.17
N ALA A 515 -76.26 95.06 -159.51
CA ALA A 515 -75.48 95.38 -160.72
C ALA A 515 -76.28 95.09 -162.00
N ARG A 516 -77.12 94.03 -161.99
CA ARG A 516 -78.00 93.65 -163.09
C ARG A 516 -79.13 94.67 -163.35
N ALA A 517 -79.59 95.37 -162.32
CA ALA A 517 -80.63 96.40 -162.39
C ALA A 517 -80.14 97.78 -162.90
N GLY A 518 -78.84 97.96 -163.18
CA GLY A 518 -78.29 99.20 -163.74
C GLY A 518 -78.40 100.41 -162.82
N GLU A 519 -78.72 101.60 -163.35
CA GLU A 519 -78.81 102.85 -162.57
C GLU A 519 -79.86 102.82 -161.45
N GLN A 520 -80.93 102.02 -161.58
CA GLN A 520 -81.96 101.85 -160.54
C GLN A 520 -81.47 101.03 -159.34
N GLY A 521 -80.40 100.23 -159.50
CA GLY A 521 -79.85 99.34 -158.50
C GLY A 521 -78.72 99.94 -157.65
N ARG A 522 -78.24 101.16 -157.95
CA ARG A 522 -77.06 101.76 -157.27
C ARG A 522 -77.19 101.85 -155.76
N GLY A 523 -78.35 102.26 -155.24
CA GLY A 523 -78.59 102.33 -153.79
C GLY A 523 -78.55 100.95 -153.12
N PHE A 524 -79.11 99.93 -153.79
CA PHE A 524 -79.08 98.54 -153.33
C PHE A 524 -77.68 97.92 -153.40
N ALA A 525 -76.90 98.23 -154.43
CA ALA A 525 -75.53 97.74 -154.57
C ALA A 525 -74.63 98.21 -153.42
N VAL A 526 -74.74 99.50 -153.04
CA VAL A 526 -73.99 100.05 -151.89
C VAL A 526 -74.37 99.36 -150.58
N VAL A 527 -75.66 99.11 -150.34
CA VAL A 527 -76.10 98.38 -149.14
C VAL A 527 -75.61 96.94 -149.17
N ALA A 528 -75.67 96.26 -150.31
CA ALA A 528 -75.19 94.89 -150.46
C ALA A 528 -73.67 94.76 -150.22
N ASP A 529 -72.86 95.69 -150.74
CA ASP A 529 -71.42 95.73 -150.47
C ASP A 529 -71.11 96.05 -148.99
N GLU A 530 -71.89 96.91 -148.34
CA GLU A 530 -71.74 97.19 -146.90
C GLU A 530 -72.10 95.97 -146.04
N VAL A 531 -73.18 95.25 -146.38
CA VAL A 531 -73.55 93.98 -145.71
C VAL A 531 -72.48 92.91 -145.95
N ARG A 532 -71.91 92.84 -147.16
CA ARG A 532 -70.82 91.90 -147.47
C ARG A 532 -69.56 92.21 -146.65
N ASN A 533 -69.20 93.49 -146.54
CA ASN A 533 -68.07 93.95 -145.73
C ASN A 533 -68.33 93.65 -144.24
N LEU A 534 -69.53 93.92 -143.72
CA LEU A 534 -69.92 93.58 -142.35
C LEU A 534 -69.85 92.08 -142.09
N ALA A 535 -70.32 91.25 -143.02
CA ALA A 535 -70.26 89.79 -142.92
C ALA A 535 -68.81 89.28 -142.94
N SER A 536 -67.93 89.87 -143.78
CA SER A 536 -66.50 89.58 -143.80
C SER A 536 -65.81 89.96 -142.49
N ARG A 537 -66.10 91.15 -141.95
CA ARG A 537 -65.59 91.60 -140.64
C ARG A 537 -66.09 90.73 -139.49
N THR A 538 -67.34 90.29 -139.56
CA THR A 538 -67.92 89.36 -138.57
C THR A 538 -67.20 88.03 -138.61
N ARG A 539 -66.94 87.48 -139.81
CA ARG A 539 -66.18 86.23 -139.98
C ARG A 539 -64.77 86.34 -139.41
N GLN A 540 -64.04 87.41 -139.74
CA GLN A 540 -62.71 87.63 -139.20
C GLN A 540 -62.72 87.70 -137.66
N ALA A 541 -63.66 88.43 -137.07
CA ALA A 541 -63.81 88.51 -135.62
C ALA A 541 -64.16 87.13 -135.00
N THR A 542 -65.01 86.33 -135.64
CA THR A 542 -65.31 84.98 -135.16
C THR A 542 -64.13 84.02 -135.29
N ASP A 543 -63.28 84.16 -136.31
CA ASP A 543 -62.06 83.35 -136.46
C ASP A 543 -61.05 83.69 -135.35
N GLU A 544 -60.88 84.98 -135.02
CA GLU A 544 -60.07 85.44 -133.89
C GLU A 544 -60.62 84.90 -132.56
N ILE A 545 -61.95 84.96 -132.34
CA ILE A 545 -62.59 84.39 -131.15
C ILE A 545 -62.41 82.87 -131.10
N SER A 546 -62.56 82.16 -132.23
CA SER A 546 -62.35 80.72 -132.30
C SER A 546 -60.93 80.35 -131.88
N GLY A 547 -59.92 81.10 -132.35
CA GLY A 547 -58.53 80.93 -131.91
C GLY A 547 -58.35 81.14 -130.40
N MET A 548 -58.96 82.19 -129.83
CA MET A 548 -58.94 82.43 -128.38
C MET A 548 -59.60 81.29 -127.60
N ILE A 549 -60.75 80.79 -128.03
CA ILE A 549 -61.45 79.67 -127.38
C ILE A 549 -60.61 78.39 -127.45
N GLN A 550 -59.98 78.11 -128.59
CA GLN A 550 -59.12 76.95 -128.75
C GLN A 550 -57.91 77.01 -127.81
N SER A 551 -57.29 78.18 -127.65
CA SER A 551 -56.24 78.41 -126.65
C SER A 551 -56.75 78.18 -125.23
N ILE A 552 -57.93 78.70 -124.86
CA ILE A 552 -58.53 78.48 -123.52
C ILE A 552 -58.80 76.99 -123.27
N GLN A 553 -59.30 76.26 -124.26
CA GLN A 553 -59.53 74.81 -124.16
C GLN A 553 -58.22 74.04 -123.94
N GLN A 554 -57.16 74.40 -124.67
CA GLN A 554 -55.86 73.79 -124.51
C GLN A 554 -55.25 74.10 -123.12
N GLU A 555 -55.32 75.36 -122.67
CA GLU A 555 -54.83 75.77 -121.35
C GLU A 555 -55.62 75.10 -120.20
N THR A 556 -56.94 74.99 -120.33
CA THR A 556 -57.78 74.27 -119.34
C THR A 556 -57.48 72.78 -119.30
N GLY A 557 -57.25 72.13 -120.46
CA GLY A 557 -56.81 70.73 -120.51
C GLY A 557 -55.46 70.52 -119.81
N ASN A 558 -54.49 71.39 -120.06
CA ASN A 558 -53.19 71.38 -119.37
C ASN A 558 -53.35 71.57 -117.85
N ALA A 559 -54.24 72.48 -117.43
CA ALA A 559 -54.52 72.73 -116.02
C ALA A 559 -55.16 71.51 -115.32
N ILE A 560 -56.09 70.80 -115.98
CA ILE A 560 -56.67 69.55 -115.45
C ILE A 560 -55.57 68.49 -115.27
N SER A 561 -54.75 68.26 -116.30
CA SER A 561 -53.66 67.28 -116.20
C SER A 561 -52.67 67.62 -115.07
N THR A 562 -52.39 68.91 -114.85
CA THR A 562 -51.52 69.37 -113.76
C THR A 562 -52.17 69.13 -112.39
N MET A 563 -53.49 69.32 -112.28
CA MET A 563 -54.23 69.06 -111.03
C MET A 563 -54.34 67.57 -110.71
N GLU A 564 -54.51 66.70 -111.72
CA GLU A 564 -54.47 65.24 -111.54
C GLU A 564 -53.11 64.77 -111.02
N GLN A 565 -52.02 65.25 -111.63
CA GLN A 565 -50.66 64.99 -111.14
C GLN A 565 -50.46 65.53 -109.71
N GLY A 566 -50.97 66.73 -109.42
CA GLY A 566 -50.97 67.30 -108.07
C GLY A 566 -51.66 66.39 -107.07
N ASN A 567 -52.83 65.82 -107.42
CA ASN A 567 -53.57 64.89 -106.55
C ASN A 567 -52.80 63.60 -106.26
N VAL A 568 -52.12 63.03 -107.26
CA VAL A 568 -51.25 61.85 -107.06
C VAL A 568 -50.11 62.17 -106.09
N LEU A 569 -49.41 63.29 -106.29
CA LEU A 569 -48.34 63.75 -105.41
C LEU A 569 -48.83 63.98 -103.97
N MET A 570 -50.06 64.47 -103.79
CA MET A 570 -50.67 64.66 -102.48
C MET A 570 -50.95 63.32 -101.77
N GLN A 571 -51.48 62.33 -102.48
CA GLN A 571 -51.69 60.99 -101.92
C GLN A 571 -50.37 60.31 -101.53
N GLU A 572 -49.34 60.44 -102.37
CA GLU A 572 -48.00 59.97 -102.02
C GLU A 572 -47.44 60.69 -100.80
N GLY A 573 -47.65 62.02 -100.70
CA GLY A 573 -47.27 62.82 -99.55
C GLY A 573 -47.92 62.34 -98.25
N LEU A 574 -49.23 62.08 -98.27
CA LEU A 574 -49.98 61.53 -97.13
C LEU A 574 -49.46 60.15 -96.72
N SER A 575 -49.21 59.24 -97.68
CA SER A 575 -48.67 57.91 -97.38
C SER A 575 -47.26 57.98 -96.78
N ARG A 576 -46.38 58.84 -97.32
CA ARG A 576 -45.04 59.06 -96.76
C ARG A 576 -45.12 59.63 -95.34
N ASN A 577 -46.02 60.57 -95.09
CA ASN A 577 -46.21 61.17 -93.77
C ASN A 577 -46.69 60.13 -92.74
N ALA A 578 -47.65 59.28 -93.12
CA ALA A 578 -48.11 58.17 -92.28
C ALA A 578 -46.98 57.18 -91.93
N ASN A 579 -46.10 56.87 -92.88
CA ASN A 579 -44.94 56.02 -92.62
C ASN A 579 -43.96 56.65 -91.62
N VAL A 580 -43.71 57.96 -91.71
CA VAL A 580 -42.86 58.69 -90.75
C VAL A 580 -43.51 58.71 -89.36
N ALA A 581 -44.81 58.99 -89.28
CA ALA A 581 -45.55 58.96 -88.02
C ALA A 581 -45.49 57.59 -87.33
N SER A 582 -45.61 56.49 -88.09
CA SER A 582 -45.45 55.13 -87.55
C SER A 582 -44.02 54.85 -87.07
N ALA A 583 -43.01 55.33 -87.81
CA ALA A 583 -41.61 55.20 -87.39
C ALA A 583 -41.35 55.94 -86.07
N LEU A 584 -41.88 57.16 -85.92
CA LEU A 584 -41.81 57.93 -84.67
C LEU A 584 -42.52 57.19 -83.52
N ALA A 585 -43.71 56.63 -83.74
CA ALA A 585 -44.40 55.85 -82.70
C ALA A 585 -43.56 54.67 -82.19
N ARG A 586 -42.85 53.95 -83.08
CA ARG A 586 -41.93 52.89 -82.68
C ARG A 586 -40.71 53.40 -81.91
N ILE A 587 -40.16 54.56 -82.27
CA ILE A 587 -39.03 55.18 -81.56
C ILE A 587 -39.45 55.61 -80.14
N ASP A 588 -40.66 56.16 -79.97
CA ASP A 588 -41.19 56.54 -78.66
C ASP A 588 -41.35 55.32 -77.74
N GLU A 589 -41.93 54.24 -78.24
CA GLU A 589 -42.06 52.98 -77.50
C GLU A 589 -40.70 52.38 -77.10
N GLN A 590 -39.75 52.33 -78.05
CA GLN A 590 -38.39 51.87 -77.78
C GLN A 590 -37.66 52.75 -76.75
N SER A 591 -37.83 54.08 -76.82
CA SER A 591 -37.23 55.02 -75.89
C SER A 591 -37.79 54.84 -74.47
N ARG A 592 -39.11 54.64 -74.31
CA ARG A 592 -39.72 54.34 -73.01
C ARG A 592 -39.24 53.01 -72.45
N SER A 593 -39.19 51.96 -73.28
CA SER A 593 -38.67 50.65 -72.87
C SER A 593 -37.20 50.74 -72.43
N ALA A 594 -36.37 51.49 -73.15
CA ALA A 594 -34.97 51.72 -72.78
C ALA A 594 -34.87 52.44 -71.43
N GLY A 595 -35.68 53.49 -71.20
CA GLY A 595 -35.75 54.18 -69.92
C GLY A 595 -36.08 53.27 -68.73
N GLN A 596 -37.02 52.32 -68.91
CA GLN A 596 -37.35 51.32 -67.88
C GLN A 596 -36.18 50.35 -67.62
N GLN A 597 -35.48 49.91 -68.66
CA GLN A 597 -34.31 49.04 -68.51
C GLN A 597 -33.17 49.75 -67.78
N PHE A 598 -32.90 51.02 -68.11
CA PHE A 598 -31.87 51.80 -67.41
C PHE A 598 -32.22 51.99 -65.93
N ALA A 599 -33.48 52.24 -65.58
CA ALA A 599 -33.91 52.31 -64.19
C ALA A 599 -33.68 50.98 -63.43
N ALA A 600 -33.94 49.84 -64.08
CA ALA A 600 -33.66 48.52 -63.51
C ALA A 600 -32.15 48.28 -63.31
N ILE A 601 -31.31 48.70 -64.26
CA ILE A 601 -29.85 48.60 -64.13
C ILE A 601 -29.37 49.49 -62.98
N THR A 602 -29.83 50.74 -62.88
CA THR A 602 -29.50 51.65 -61.76
C THR A 602 -29.79 50.98 -60.41
N THR A 603 -30.97 50.37 -60.27
CA THR A 603 -31.37 49.65 -59.05
C THR A 603 -30.42 48.50 -58.74
N ALA A 604 -30.12 47.65 -59.74
CA ALA A 604 -29.20 46.52 -59.59
C ALA A 604 -27.77 46.97 -59.22
N THR A 605 -27.28 48.06 -59.79
CA THR A 605 -25.95 48.62 -59.45
C THR A 605 -25.91 49.23 -58.05
N GLN A 606 -27.03 49.78 -57.56
CA GLN A 606 -27.14 50.25 -56.19
C GLN A 606 -27.03 49.09 -55.19
N GLU A 607 -27.71 47.97 -55.47
CA GLU A 607 -27.59 46.73 -54.70
C GLU A 607 -26.17 46.14 -54.75
N GLN A 608 -25.52 46.18 -55.91
CA GLN A 608 -24.11 45.77 -56.05
C GLN A 608 -23.18 46.62 -55.19
N SER A 609 -23.35 47.94 -55.14
CA SER A 609 -22.57 48.84 -54.29
C SER A 609 -22.79 48.55 -52.79
N SER A 610 -24.04 48.27 -52.39
CA SER A 610 -24.34 47.84 -51.02
C SER A 610 -23.66 46.50 -50.68
N THR A 611 -23.69 45.54 -51.61
CA THR A 611 -23.02 44.24 -51.46
C THR A 611 -21.50 44.39 -51.37
N ALA A 612 -20.91 45.30 -52.14
CA ALA A 612 -19.49 45.63 -52.06
C ALA A 612 -19.10 46.17 -50.68
N THR A 613 -19.94 47.03 -50.10
CA THR A 613 -19.75 47.57 -48.74
C THR A 613 -19.75 46.45 -47.69
N LEU A 614 -20.70 45.50 -47.81
CA LEU A 614 -20.74 44.32 -46.95
C LEU A 614 -19.50 43.43 -47.11
N LEU A 615 -19.05 43.23 -48.36
CA LEU A 615 -17.89 42.42 -48.67
C LEU A 615 -16.60 43.05 -48.10
N SER A 616 -16.48 44.38 -48.15
CA SER A 616 -15.39 45.12 -47.49
C SER A 616 -15.36 44.88 -45.98
N SER A 617 -16.51 44.94 -45.30
CA SER A 617 -16.61 44.63 -43.86
C SER A 617 -16.24 43.18 -43.54
N ASN A 618 -16.67 42.23 -44.37
CA ASN A 618 -16.28 40.82 -44.23
C ASN A 618 -14.77 40.63 -44.41
N LEU A 619 -14.16 41.28 -45.40
CA LEU A 619 -12.71 41.25 -45.62
C LEU A 619 -11.94 41.81 -44.42
N GLN A 620 -12.43 42.88 -43.80
CA GLN A 620 -11.83 43.42 -42.59
C GLN A 620 -11.90 42.43 -41.42
N SER A 621 -13.00 41.70 -41.29
CA SER A 621 -13.14 40.64 -40.29
C SER A 621 -12.20 39.47 -40.55
N ILE A 622 -12.03 39.07 -41.82
CA ILE A 622 -11.08 38.02 -42.23
C ILE A 622 -9.64 38.47 -41.98
N ALA A 623 -9.31 39.75 -42.24
CA ALA A 623 -8.00 40.31 -41.95
C ALA A 623 -7.66 40.26 -40.46
N LEU A 624 -8.62 40.62 -39.60
CA LEU A 624 -8.47 40.54 -38.14
C LEU A 624 -8.24 39.09 -37.70
N ALA A 625 -9.07 38.16 -38.18
CA ALA A 625 -8.93 36.74 -37.85
C ALA A 625 -7.58 36.16 -38.30
N ASN A 626 -7.09 36.53 -39.49
CA ASN A 626 -5.76 36.15 -39.98
C ASN A 626 -4.65 36.70 -39.06
N SER A 627 -4.75 37.97 -38.64
CA SER A 627 -3.81 38.57 -37.69
C SER A 627 -3.77 37.83 -36.35
N GLU A 628 -4.93 37.49 -35.77
CA GLU A 628 -5.00 36.69 -34.53
C GLU A 628 -4.39 35.29 -34.74
N GLN A 629 -4.66 34.67 -35.88
CA GLN A 629 -4.10 33.38 -36.25
C GLN A 629 -2.56 33.41 -36.34
N ARG A 630 -1.98 34.49 -36.88
CA ARG A 630 -0.52 34.68 -36.91
C ARG A 630 0.08 34.74 -35.51
N GLU A 631 -0.60 35.41 -34.59
CA GLU A 631 -0.17 35.47 -33.18
C GLU A 631 -0.21 34.09 -32.52
N VAL A 632 -1.28 33.32 -32.74
CA VAL A 632 -1.40 31.95 -32.22
C VAL A 632 -0.29 31.05 -32.77
N VAL A 633 0.01 31.13 -34.07
CA VAL A 633 1.09 30.35 -34.69
C VAL A 633 2.46 30.76 -34.18
N SER A 634 2.69 32.07 -33.97
CA SER A 634 3.92 32.56 -33.34
C SER A 634 4.11 31.97 -31.94
N ASN A 635 3.04 31.96 -31.13
CA ASN A 635 3.06 31.35 -29.81
C ASN A 635 3.32 29.84 -29.86
N LEU A 636 2.71 29.11 -30.81
CA LEU A 636 2.99 27.68 -31.02
C LEU A 636 4.47 27.42 -31.37
N ALA A 637 5.08 28.27 -32.20
CA ALA A 637 6.50 28.16 -32.53
C ALA A 637 7.40 28.37 -31.28
N VAL A 638 7.03 29.32 -30.40
CA VAL A 638 7.71 29.52 -29.12
C VAL A 638 7.56 28.31 -28.21
N THR A 639 6.33 27.81 -28.01
CA THR A 639 6.06 26.62 -27.18
C THR A 639 6.77 25.37 -27.71
N ALA A 640 6.84 25.19 -29.03
CA ALA A 640 7.60 24.11 -29.64
C ALA A 640 9.09 24.18 -29.26
N LYS A 641 9.67 25.38 -29.29
CA LYS A 641 11.08 25.61 -28.90
C LYS A 641 11.31 25.37 -27.40
N GLU A 642 10.34 25.71 -26.56
CA GLU A 642 10.38 25.40 -25.12
C GLU A 642 10.30 23.88 -24.86
N LEU A 643 9.46 23.15 -25.58
CA LEU A 643 9.38 21.69 -25.51
C LEU A 643 10.67 21.01 -25.97
N GLU A 644 11.29 21.51 -27.06
CA GLU A 644 12.59 21.03 -27.53
C GLU A 644 13.65 21.20 -26.44
N LYS A 645 13.71 22.37 -25.81
CA LYS A 645 14.62 22.64 -24.69
C LYS A 645 14.34 21.72 -23.50
N LEU A 646 13.09 21.58 -23.09
CA LEU A 646 12.71 20.74 -21.94
C LEU A 646 13.05 19.26 -22.18
N ALA A 647 12.83 18.77 -23.40
CA ALA A 647 13.20 17.42 -23.80
C ALA A 647 14.72 17.21 -23.81
N ALA A 648 15.48 18.20 -24.29
CA ALA A 648 16.94 18.19 -24.24
C ALA A 648 17.48 18.20 -22.79
N ASP A 649 16.90 19.04 -21.92
CA ASP A 649 17.26 19.12 -20.50
C ASP A 649 16.94 17.78 -19.79
N LEU A 650 15.76 17.20 -20.02
CA LEU A 650 15.39 15.88 -19.50
C LEU A 650 16.37 14.81 -20.00
N ARG A 651 16.69 14.79 -21.29
CA ARG A 651 17.64 13.85 -21.88
C ARG A 651 19.02 13.98 -21.22
N HIS A 652 19.52 15.19 -21.05
CA HIS A 652 20.80 15.44 -20.36
C HIS A 652 20.79 14.85 -18.94
N GLU A 653 19.68 14.98 -18.24
CA GLU A 653 19.57 14.54 -16.85
C GLU A 653 19.43 13.02 -16.70
N VAL A 654 18.82 12.33 -17.67
CA VAL A 654 18.88 10.86 -17.74
C VAL A 654 20.19 10.33 -18.32
N ASP A 655 20.88 11.06 -19.21
CA ASP A 655 22.20 10.67 -19.76
C ASP A 655 23.30 10.62 -18.67
N ARG A 656 23.07 11.27 -17.52
CA ARG A 656 23.92 11.15 -16.32
C ARG A 656 23.86 9.74 -15.71
N PHE A 657 22.80 8.98 -15.98
CA PHE A 657 22.67 7.59 -15.59
C PHE A 657 23.20 6.68 -16.71
N ARG A 658 24.12 5.78 -16.37
CA ARG A 658 24.89 4.94 -17.29
C ARG A 658 24.45 3.49 -17.32
#